data_AF-R7EPD3-F1
#
_entry.id   AF-R7EPD3-F1
#
_cell.length_a   1.000
_cell.length_b   1.000
_cell.length_c   1.000
_cell.angle_alpha   90.00
_cell.angle_beta   90.00
_cell.angle_gamma   90.00
#
_symmetry.space_group_name_H-M   'P 1'
#
loop_
_entity.id
_entity.type
_entity.pdbx_description
1 polymer ?
#
loop_
_entity_poly.entity_id
_entity_poly.type
_entity_poly.pdbx_seq_one_letter_code
_entity_poly.pdbx_strand_id
1 'polypeptide(L)'
;MAKKYCYLFTEGDATMRELLGGKGANLAEMTKIGLPVPQGFTISTEACTQYYEDGKSINPEIMSEINDYIRKMEDVNGKKFGDKKNPLLVSVRSGARASMPGMMDTILNLGLNDDVVAAMIAGNPDPKFERFVYDSYRRFIQMFSDVVMEVGKKYFEQLIDEMKHKKGVVYDVELDASDLKELARQFKAEYKSKIGADFPDDPKVQLFEAIKAVFRSWDNPRANVYRRDNDIPYSWGTAVNVMPMVFGNLNDNSGTGVAFTRDPATGEKKLMGEFLTNAQGEDVVAGVRTPMPIAQMAEKFPQAYADFIKVCDNLENHYRDMQDMEFTVENGKLYMLQCRNGKRTAQAALKIACDLVDEGMRTEEEAVMMIDPRNLDTLLHPQFDAKALKAANPVGKGLGASPGAACGQIVFTADDAEKWKEAGKKVVLVRLETSPEDITGMKAAQGILTVRGGMTSHAAVVARGMGTCCVSGCGDIAMDEANKKFTLAGKTFHEGDYISIDGSTGNIYDGIIPTVDAQIAGEFGRIMAWADKYRRMGVRTNADTPRDAKKARELGAEGIGLCRTEHMFFDPERIAAFREMICSDTVEEREAALAKIMPYQQGDFEALYEALEGCPVCIRFLDPPLHEFVPTEEKDIEELAAAQGKSVEKIKNIIASLHEFNPMMGHRGCRLTVTYPEIAKMQTRAVIRAAINVSRKHPDWKIVPEIMIPLVGDDKELKFVKKTVVETADEEIKAAGSDLKYEVGTMIEIPRAALTADEIAKDADFFCFGTNDLTQMTFGFSRDDAGKFLTAYYDTKIYENDPFAKLDQVGVGKLMEMAIKLGRASNPKLHVGICGEHGGDPSSVAFCDKIGLDYVSCSPFRVPIARLAAAQAAIKQK
;
A
#
# COMPACT_ATOMS: atom_id res chain seq x y z
N MET A 1 10.95 -29.12 -27.03
CA MET A 1 11.86 -29.44 -25.92
C MET A 1 11.00 -29.58 -24.67
N ALA A 2 11.28 -30.54 -23.79
CA ALA A 2 10.59 -30.63 -22.50
C ALA A 2 10.81 -29.33 -21.71
N LYS A 3 9.79 -28.88 -20.97
CA LYS A 3 9.83 -27.61 -20.21
C LYS A 3 10.68 -27.84 -18.95
N LYS A 4 11.64 -26.94 -18.67
CA LYS A 4 12.58 -27.05 -17.52
C LYS A 4 12.03 -26.28 -16.32
N TYR A 5 11.83 -26.95 -15.19
CA TYR A 5 11.21 -26.37 -13.99
C TYR A 5 12.17 -26.09 -12.84
N CYS A 6 13.33 -26.76 -12.77
CA CYS A 6 14.30 -26.62 -11.68
C CYS A 6 15.62 -26.02 -12.19
N TYR A 7 16.26 -25.17 -11.38
CA TYR A 7 17.49 -24.46 -11.74
C TYR A 7 18.46 -24.47 -10.56
N LEU A 8 19.70 -24.91 -10.76
CA LEU A 8 20.76 -24.69 -9.75
C LEU A 8 21.02 -23.19 -9.61
N PHE A 9 21.52 -22.73 -8.47
CA PHE A 9 21.88 -21.32 -8.31
C PHE A 9 22.94 -20.86 -9.34
N THR A 10 23.79 -21.78 -9.81
CA THR A 10 24.77 -21.51 -10.88
C THR A 10 24.17 -21.42 -12.28
N GLU A 11 22.90 -21.79 -12.48
CA GLU A 11 22.20 -21.77 -13.77
C GLU A 11 21.32 -20.52 -13.96
N GLY A 12 21.20 -19.67 -12.95
CA GLY A 12 20.37 -18.46 -12.97
C GLY A 12 21.15 -17.17 -12.78
N ASP A 13 20.43 -16.05 -12.82
CA ASP A 13 20.92 -14.72 -12.43
C ASP A 13 19.76 -13.77 -12.11
N ALA A 14 20.08 -12.51 -11.76
CA ALA A 14 19.09 -11.49 -11.39
C ALA A 14 18.05 -11.20 -12.48
N THR A 15 18.33 -11.51 -13.76
CA THR A 15 17.41 -11.25 -14.89
C THR A 15 16.28 -12.27 -14.95
N MET A 16 16.48 -13.45 -14.38
CA MET A 16 15.50 -14.55 -14.37
C MET A 16 14.46 -14.40 -13.24
N ARG A 17 14.23 -13.18 -12.75
CA ARG A 17 13.33 -12.87 -11.63
C ARG A 17 11.89 -13.32 -11.85
N GLU A 18 11.40 -13.31 -13.09
CA GLU A 18 10.04 -13.76 -13.41
C GLU A 18 9.89 -15.27 -13.21
N LEU A 19 10.95 -16.04 -13.46
CA LEU A 19 10.97 -17.49 -13.43
C LEU A 19 11.39 -18.04 -12.05
N LEU A 20 12.43 -17.47 -11.45
CA LEU A 20 13.03 -17.94 -10.20
C LEU A 20 12.49 -17.20 -8.96
N GLY A 21 11.63 -16.21 -9.17
CA GLY A 21 11.24 -15.26 -8.15
C GLY A 21 12.39 -14.34 -7.72
N GLY A 22 12.09 -13.36 -6.86
CA GLY A 22 13.08 -12.42 -6.35
C GLY A 22 14.18 -13.08 -5.53
N LYS A 23 13.83 -14.07 -4.69
CA LYS A 23 14.79 -14.76 -3.83
C LYS A 23 15.72 -15.69 -4.63
N GLY A 24 15.16 -16.51 -5.51
CA GLY A 24 15.93 -17.44 -6.33
C GLY A 24 16.87 -16.71 -7.30
N ALA A 25 16.39 -15.65 -7.95
CA ALA A 25 17.22 -14.83 -8.82
C ALA A 25 18.39 -14.16 -8.07
N ASN A 26 18.16 -13.68 -6.83
CA ASN A 26 19.23 -13.09 -6.02
C ASN A 26 20.19 -14.13 -5.44
N LEU A 27 19.74 -15.33 -5.08
CA LEU A 27 20.63 -16.44 -4.70
C LEU A 27 21.55 -16.84 -5.85
N ALA A 28 21.00 -16.87 -7.06
CA ALA A 28 21.75 -17.14 -8.27
C ALA A 28 22.75 -16.02 -8.59
N GLU A 29 22.33 -14.75 -8.51
CA GLU A 29 23.22 -13.61 -8.71
C GLU A 29 24.36 -13.57 -7.69
N MET A 30 24.06 -13.71 -6.40
CA MET A 30 25.07 -13.78 -5.33
C MET A 30 26.09 -14.91 -5.58
N THR A 31 25.62 -16.07 -6.05
CA THR A 31 26.50 -17.19 -6.44
C THR A 31 27.40 -16.80 -7.62
N LYS A 32 26.84 -16.14 -8.65
CA LYS A 32 27.54 -15.70 -9.86
C LYS A 32 28.63 -14.66 -9.56
N ILE A 33 28.40 -13.75 -8.61
CA ILE A 33 29.39 -12.75 -8.17
C ILE A 33 30.34 -13.27 -7.08
N GLY A 34 30.28 -14.56 -6.74
CA GLY A 34 31.26 -15.24 -5.88
C GLY A 34 31.07 -15.03 -4.37
N LEU A 35 29.85 -14.68 -3.93
CA LEU A 35 29.53 -14.58 -2.50
C LEU A 35 29.33 -15.96 -1.87
N PRO A 36 29.52 -16.11 -0.54
CA PRO A 36 29.48 -17.42 0.13
C PRO A 36 28.05 -17.93 0.33
N VAL A 37 27.38 -18.32 -0.76
CA VAL A 37 26.01 -18.85 -0.77
C VAL A 37 26.04 -20.38 -0.65
N PRO A 38 25.28 -21.01 0.28
CA PRO A 38 25.09 -22.45 0.30
C PRO A 38 24.44 -22.93 -1.00
N GLN A 39 25.04 -23.91 -1.68
CA GLN A 39 24.66 -24.24 -3.05
C GLN A 39 23.43 -25.16 -3.10
N GLY A 40 22.34 -24.65 -3.69
CA GLY A 40 21.06 -25.33 -3.83
C GLY A 40 20.41 -25.10 -5.21
N PHE A 41 19.09 -25.22 -5.26
CA PHE A 41 18.31 -25.02 -6.48
C PHE A 41 16.96 -24.33 -6.23
N THR A 42 16.40 -23.76 -7.29
CA THR A 42 15.09 -23.12 -7.31
C THR A 42 14.15 -23.89 -8.22
N ILE A 43 12.95 -24.19 -7.71
CA ILE A 43 11.79 -24.67 -8.47
C ILE A 43 11.02 -23.43 -8.93
N SER A 44 10.84 -23.29 -10.24
CA SER A 44 10.31 -22.09 -10.88
C SER A 44 8.87 -21.74 -10.51
N THR A 45 8.50 -20.47 -10.75
CA THR A 45 7.11 -19.97 -10.68
C THR A 45 6.19 -20.71 -11.64
N GLU A 46 6.69 -21.14 -12.81
CA GLU A 46 5.92 -21.93 -13.78
C GLU A 46 5.51 -23.29 -13.24
N ALA A 47 6.33 -23.91 -12.36
CA ALA A 47 5.95 -25.15 -11.69
C ALA A 47 4.78 -24.92 -10.71
N CYS A 48 4.72 -23.75 -10.07
CA CYS A 48 3.58 -23.34 -9.25
C CYS A 48 2.32 -23.18 -10.11
N THR A 49 2.43 -22.52 -11.26
CA THR A 49 1.29 -22.39 -12.19
C THR A 49 0.79 -23.76 -12.63
N GLN A 50 1.69 -24.65 -13.07
CA GLN A 50 1.34 -26.00 -13.48
C GLN A 50 0.69 -26.80 -12.33
N TYR A 51 1.18 -26.64 -11.09
CA TYR A 51 0.56 -27.25 -9.91
C TYR A 51 -0.92 -26.86 -9.75
N TYR A 52 -1.28 -25.60 -9.99
CA TYR A 52 -2.68 -25.16 -9.93
C TYR A 52 -3.51 -25.66 -11.14
N GLU A 53 -2.93 -25.65 -12.34
CA GLU A 53 -3.56 -26.19 -13.55
C GLU A 53 -3.85 -27.70 -13.45
N ASP A 54 -2.96 -28.44 -12.79
CA ASP A 54 -3.06 -29.87 -12.54
C ASP A 54 -3.95 -30.21 -11.32
N GLY A 55 -4.82 -29.28 -10.88
CA GLY A 55 -5.75 -29.50 -9.79
C GLY A 55 -5.06 -29.61 -8.42
N LYS A 56 -4.06 -28.74 -8.17
CA LYS A 56 -3.28 -28.69 -6.92
C LYS A 56 -2.45 -29.96 -6.68
N SER A 57 -1.87 -30.51 -7.75
CA SER A 57 -1.01 -31.70 -7.73
C SER A 57 0.31 -31.46 -8.46
N ILE A 58 1.41 -32.02 -7.95
CA ILE A 58 2.71 -31.98 -8.64
C ILE A 58 2.76 -33.17 -9.60
N ASN A 59 2.86 -32.91 -10.91
CA ASN A 59 2.87 -33.98 -11.90
C ASN A 59 4.19 -34.78 -11.92
N PRO A 60 4.20 -35.99 -12.51
CA PRO A 60 5.38 -36.87 -12.51
C PRO A 60 6.63 -36.29 -13.17
N GLU A 61 6.49 -35.41 -14.16
CA GLU A 61 7.62 -34.77 -14.84
C GLU A 61 8.34 -33.82 -13.87
N ILE A 62 7.62 -32.94 -13.19
CA ILE A 62 8.17 -32.02 -12.19
C ILE A 62 8.75 -32.80 -11.01
N MET A 63 8.07 -33.86 -10.54
CA MET A 63 8.59 -34.71 -9.46
C MET A 63 9.92 -35.39 -9.84
N SER A 64 10.04 -35.88 -11.08
CA SER A 64 11.27 -36.49 -11.58
C SER A 64 12.40 -35.45 -11.64
N GLU A 65 12.12 -34.27 -12.17
CA GLU A 65 13.11 -33.20 -12.25
C GLU A 65 13.59 -32.76 -10.86
N ILE A 66 12.69 -32.58 -9.88
CA ILE A 66 13.06 -32.26 -8.50
C ILE A 66 14.02 -33.33 -7.93
N ASN A 67 13.73 -34.62 -8.14
CA ASN A 67 14.62 -35.70 -7.70
C ASN A 67 16.01 -35.64 -8.35
N ASP A 68 16.10 -35.23 -9.61
CA ASP A 68 17.38 -35.04 -10.31
C ASP A 68 18.17 -33.89 -9.71
N TYR A 69 17.52 -32.78 -9.36
CA TYR A 69 18.18 -31.62 -8.75
C TYR A 69 18.57 -31.84 -7.29
N ILE A 70 17.84 -32.69 -6.55
CA ILE A 70 18.30 -33.19 -5.25
C ILE A 70 19.65 -33.89 -5.41
N ARG A 71 19.78 -34.82 -6.38
CA ARG A 71 21.04 -35.53 -6.63
C ARG A 71 22.18 -34.59 -7.01
N LYS A 72 21.93 -33.61 -7.88
CA LYS A 72 22.92 -32.59 -8.22
C LYS A 72 23.37 -31.78 -7.00
N MET A 73 22.44 -31.41 -6.12
CA MET A 73 22.75 -30.71 -4.87
C MET A 73 23.56 -31.60 -3.91
N GLU A 74 23.25 -32.90 -3.80
CA GLU A 74 24.03 -33.85 -3.02
C GLU A 74 25.49 -33.92 -3.52
N ASP A 75 25.69 -34.00 -4.83
CA ASP A 75 27.02 -34.06 -5.46
C ASP A 75 27.85 -32.81 -5.18
N VAL A 76 27.25 -31.62 -5.29
CA VAL A 76 27.94 -30.33 -5.06
C VAL A 76 28.33 -30.16 -3.58
N ASN A 77 27.50 -30.64 -2.66
CA ASN A 77 27.70 -30.44 -1.22
C ASN A 77 28.42 -31.60 -0.53
N GLY A 78 28.60 -32.75 -1.19
CA GLY A 78 29.26 -33.93 -0.64
C GLY A 78 28.50 -34.60 0.52
N LYS A 79 27.18 -34.37 0.62
CA LYS A 79 26.28 -34.93 1.64
C LYS A 79 25.05 -35.52 0.97
N LYS A 80 24.44 -36.54 1.59
CA LYS A 80 23.28 -37.23 1.01
C LYS A 80 22.01 -37.02 1.83
N PHE A 81 20.90 -36.77 1.15
CA PHE A 81 19.62 -36.45 1.76
C PHE A 81 19.01 -37.72 2.40
N GLY A 82 18.82 -37.67 3.71
CA GLY A 82 18.38 -38.84 4.50
C GLY A 82 19.46 -39.88 4.80
N ASP A 83 20.74 -39.58 4.57
CA ASP A 83 21.81 -40.51 4.88
C ASP A 83 22.03 -40.69 6.39
N LYS A 84 22.30 -41.94 6.82
CA LYS A 84 22.49 -42.32 8.23
C LYS A 84 23.95 -42.16 8.69
N LYS A 85 24.77 -41.44 7.93
CA LYS A 85 26.19 -41.20 8.25
C LYS A 85 26.61 -39.75 8.03
N ASN A 86 26.31 -39.18 6.86
CA ASN A 86 26.62 -37.79 6.53
C ASN A 86 25.37 -37.09 5.95
N PRO A 87 24.36 -36.81 6.80
CA PRO A 87 23.07 -36.32 6.34
C PRO A 87 23.17 -34.91 5.75
N LEU A 88 22.52 -34.72 4.61
CA LEU A 88 22.16 -33.42 4.08
C LEU A 88 20.82 -32.99 4.68
N LEU A 89 20.80 -31.83 5.31
CA LEU A 89 19.58 -31.15 5.76
C LEU A 89 19.38 -29.91 4.88
N VAL A 90 18.12 -29.56 4.62
CA VAL A 90 17.79 -28.45 3.72
C VAL A 90 16.82 -27.47 4.37
N SER A 91 16.84 -26.25 3.88
CA SER A 91 15.77 -25.28 4.06
C SER A 91 14.92 -25.18 2.79
N VAL A 92 13.63 -24.98 2.97
CA VAL A 92 12.66 -24.73 1.90
C VAL A 92 12.10 -23.33 2.10
N ARG A 93 12.37 -22.45 1.13
CA ARG A 93 12.04 -21.03 1.21
C ARG A 93 11.25 -20.59 0.00
N SER A 94 10.05 -20.09 0.22
CA SER A 94 9.22 -19.50 -0.81
C SER A 94 9.82 -18.18 -1.37
N GLY A 95 9.46 -17.83 -2.61
CA GLY A 95 9.94 -16.61 -3.24
C GLY A 95 9.22 -16.29 -4.54
N ALA A 96 8.26 -15.35 -4.50
CA ALA A 96 7.59 -14.84 -5.70
C ALA A 96 8.42 -13.78 -6.43
N ARG A 97 7.99 -13.40 -7.64
CA ARG A 97 8.60 -12.31 -8.43
C ARG A 97 8.63 -10.99 -7.66
N ALA A 98 7.50 -10.62 -7.05
CA ALA A 98 7.41 -9.51 -6.12
C ALA A 98 7.78 -9.97 -4.70
N SER A 99 8.47 -9.11 -3.95
CA SER A 99 8.77 -9.39 -2.55
C SER A 99 7.48 -9.24 -1.74
N MET A 100 7.10 -10.27 -1.00
CA MET A 100 5.96 -10.27 -0.06
C MET A 100 6.48 -10.58 1.36
N PRO A 101 7.15 -9.63 2.05
CA PRO A 101 7.77 -9.87 3.35
C PRO A 101 6.72 -10.28 4.40
N GLY A 102 7.05 -11.27 5.23
CA GLY A 102 6.15 -11.78 6.26
C GLY A 102 5.04 -12.70 5.74
N MET A 103 4.73 -12.71 4.44
CA MET A 103 3.55 -13.44 3.94
C MET A 103 3.78 -14.92 3.66
N MET A 104 5.04 -15.35 3.62
CA MET A 104 5.49 -16.53 2.90
C MET A 104 6.41 -17.36 3.79
N ASP A 105 6.11 -18.65 3.92
CA ASP A 105 6.71 -19.48 4.96
C ASP A 105 8.11 -19.99 4.60
N THR A 106 8.90 -20.27 5.63
CA THR A 106 10.22 -20.89 5.55
C THR A 106 10.23 -22.11 6.45
N ILE A 107 10.74 -23.24 5.94
CA ILE A 107 10.98 -24.46 6.72
C ILE A 107 12.49 -24.66 6.83
N LEU A 108 12.99 -24.82 8.05
CA LEU A 108 14.40 -25.13 8.32
C LEU A 108 14.55 -26.59 8.75
N ASN A 109 15.79 -27.10 8.69
CA ASN A 109 16.18 -28.41 9.22
C ASN A 109 15.43 -29.61 8.57
N LEU A 110 14.89 -29.44 7.36
CA LEU A 110 14.15 -30.48 6.66
C LEU A 110 15.08 -31.65 6.30
N GLY A 111 14.62 -32.87 6.56
CA GLY A 111 15.37 -34.11 6.44
C GLY A 111 15.71 -34.77 7.78
N LEU A 112 15.39 -34.12 8.91
CA LEU A 112 15.52 -34.72 10.23
C LEU A 112 14.43 -35.77 10.47
N ASN A 113 14.84 -36.90 11.03
CA ASN A 113 14.01 -37.97 11.59
C ASN A 113 14.79 -38.67 12.71
N ASP A 114 14.20 -39.63 13.40
CA ASP A 114 14.85 -40.30 14.54
C ASP A 114 16.18 -40.99 14.15
N ASP A 115 16.26 -41.58 12.95
CA ASP A 115 17.46 -42.25 12.45
C ASP A 115 18.60 -41.25 12.13
N VAL A 116 18.27 -40.14 11.48
CA VAL A 116 19.21 -39.07 11.13
C VAL A 116 19.72 -38.37 12.40
N VAL A 117 18.84 -38.12 13.37
CA VAL A 117 19.21 -37.60 14.68
C VAL A 117 20.20 -38.52 15.38
N ALA A 118 19.91 -39.82 15.43
CA ALA A 118 20.80 -40.81 16.02
C ALA A 118 22.16 -40.86 15.30
N ALA A 119 22.16 -40.79 13.97
CA ALA A 119 23.38 -40.75 13.16
C ALA A 119 24.24 -39.51 13.43
N MET A 120 23.63 -38.33 13.51
CA MET A 120 24.34 -37.08 13.81
C MET A 120 25.00 -37.14 15.19
N ILE A 121 24.28 -37.61 16.21
CA ILE A 121 24.80 -37.73 17.58
C ILE A 121 25.92 -38.77 17.66
N ALA A 122 25.78 -39.93 16.99
CA ALA A 122 26.82 -40.94 16.97
C ALA A 122 28.14 -40.44 16.36
N GLY A 123 28.07 -39.46 15.45
CA GLY A 123 29.24 -38.83 14.83
C GLY A 123 29.95 -37.79 15.71
N ASN A 124 29.35 -37.35 16.83
CA ASN A 124 29.93 -36.33 17.70
C ASN A 124 29.48 -36.52 19.17
N PRO A 125 30.38 -36.96 20.07
CA PRO A 125 30.04 -37.28 21.46
C PRO A 125 29.87 -36.06 22.38
N ASP A 126 30.01 -34.83 21.89
CA ASP A 126 29.84 -33.62 22.71
C ASP A 126 28.36 -33.48 23.17
N PRO A 127 28.08 -33.44 24.49
CA PRO A 127 26.72 -33.25 24.99
C PRO A 127 26.05 -31.96 24.50
N LYS A 128 26.84 -30.91 24.20
CA LYS A 128 26.31 -29.67 23.60
C LYS A 128 25.85 -29.88 22.16
N PHE A 129 26.52 -30.78 21.44
CA PHE A 129 26.11 -31.15 20.09
C PHE A 129 24.82 -31.99 20.11
N GLU A 130 24.69 -32.93 21.05
CA GLU A 130 23.44 -33.67 21.24
C GLU A 130 22.25 -32.74 21.51
N ARG A 131 22.45 -31.74 22.39
CA ARG A 131 21.46 -30.67 22.62
C ARG A 131 21.09 -29.95 21.33
N PHE A 132 22.06 -29.54 20.52
CA PHE A 132 21.84 -28.86 19.24
C PHE A 132 21.00 -29.69 18.27
N VAL A 133 21.29 -31.00 18.15
CA VAL A 133 20.55 -31.89 17.24
C VAL A 133 19.08 -31.99 17.67
N TYR A 134 18.82 -32.19 18.96
CA TYR A 134 17.44 -32.24 19.46
C TYR A 134 16.72 -30.89 19.42
N ASP A 135 17.42 -29.77 19.64
CA ASP A 135 16.85 -28.43 19.44
C ASP A 135 16.43 -28.22 17.98
N SER A 136 17.27 -28.63 17.04
CA SER A 136 16.98 -28.52 15.61
C SER A 136 15.81 -29.44 15.21
N TYR A 137 15.70 -30.63 15.82
CA TYR A 137 14.63 -31.59 15.53
C TYR A 137 13.28 -31.14 16.09
N ARG A 138 13.22 -30.67 17.35
CA ARG A 138 11.95 -30.14 17.89
C ARG A 138 11.48 -28.91 17.10
N ARG A 139 12.40 -28.04 16.68
CA ARG A 139 12.09 -26.88 15.81
C ARG A 139 11.54 -27.35 14.47
N PHE A 140 12.17 -28.33 13.84
CA PHE A 140 11.68 -28.89 12.59
C PHE A 140 10.26 -29.43 12.72
N ILE A 141 9.98 -30.23 13.77
CA ILE A 141 8.65 -30.80 14.00
C ILE A 141 7.62 -29.68 14.15
N GLN A 142 7.89 -28.67 14.97
CA GLN A 142 7.01 -27.52 15.16
C GLN A 142 6.77 -26.76 13.84
N MET A 143 7.84 -26.35 13.15
CA MET A 143 7.75 -25.59 11.90
C MET A 143 7.04 -26.37 10.81
N PHE A 144 7.32 -27.67 10.65
CA PHE A 144 6.66 -28.51 9.67
C PHE A 144 5.16 -28.68 10.01
N SER A 145 4.84 -28.89 11.29
CA SER A 145 3.45 -29.03 11.73
C SER A 145 2.64 -27.75 11.53
N ASP A 146 3.24 -26.60 11.82
CA ASP A 146 2.61 -25.30 11.69
C ASP A 146 2.46 -24.88 10.23
N VAL A 147 3.56 -24.85 9.48
CA VAL A 147 3.59 -24.33 8.11
C VAL A 147 3.02 -25.32 7.09
N VAL A 148 3.44 -26.58 7.15
CA VAL A 148 3.12 -27.56 6.09
C VAL A 148 1.76 -28.17 6.33
N MET A 149 1.41 -28.38 7.59
CA MET A 149 0.21 -29.11 8.00
C MET A 149 -0.84 -28.23 8.69
N GLU A 150 -0.58 -26.92 8.86
CA GLU A 150 -1.53 -25.92 9.38
C GLU A 150 -2.11 -26.28 10.76
N VAL A 151 -1.33 -26.97 11.61
CA VAL A 151 -1.75 -27.38 12.97
C VAL A 151 -1.83 -26.20 13.93
N GLY A 152 -1.04 -25.16 13.71
CA GLY A 152 -0.96 -23.96 14.54
C GLY A 152 0.12 -24.03 15.62
N LYS A 153 1.02 -23.03 15.61
CA LYS A 153 2.17 -22.89 16.52
C LYS A 153 1.80 -22.90 18.02
N LYS A 154 0.62 -22.38 18.38
CA LYS A 154 0.17 -22.23 19.78
C LYS A 154 0.24 -23.52 20.60
N TYR A 155 -0.11 -24.67 20.02
CA TYR A 155 -0.12 -25.94 20.74
C TYR A 155 1.29 -26.39 21.14
N PHE A 156 2.28 -26.12 20.29
CA PHE A 156 3.68 -26.44 20.56
C PHE A 156 4.32 -25.48 21.56
N GLU A 157 3.95 -24.19 21.52
CA GLU A 157 4.41 -23.18 22.49
C GLU A 157 3.91 -23.48 23.91
N GLN A 158 2.68 -23.98 24.04
CA GLN A 158 2.16 -24.42 25.35
C GLN A 158 3.00 -25.55 25.95
N LEU A 159 3.38 -26.53 25.14
CA LEU A 159 4.19 -27.68 25.59
C LEU A 159 5.61 -27.26 26.02
N ILE A 160 6.26 -26.34 25.31
CA ILE A 160 7.59 -25.85 25.71
C ILE A 160 7.51 -24.97 26.96
N ASP A 161 6.47 -24.15 27.10
CA ASP A 161 6.27 -23.33 28.30
C ASP A 161 5.98 -24.19 29.54
N GLU A 162 5.18 -25.25 29.40
CA GLU A 162 4.96 -26.24 30.46
C GLU A 162 6.27 -26.92 30.87
N MET A 163 7.13 -27.27 29.91
CA MET A 163 8.43 -27.87 30.21
C MET A 163 9.35 -26.88 30.93
N LYS A 164 9.43 -25.63 30.46
CA LYS A 164 10.22 -24.57 31.11
C LYS A 164 9.77 -24.34 32.55
N HIS A 165 8.46 -24.25 32.77
CA HIS A 165 7.89 -24.11 34.11
C HIS A 165 8.22 -25.31 35.00
N LYS A 166 8.09 -26.54 34.48
CA LYS A 166 8.45 -27.78 35.20
C LYS A 166 9.94 -27.84 35.58
N LYS A 167 10.81 -27.24 34.75
CA LYS A 167 12.25 -27.22 34.94
C LYS A 167 12.77 -25.99 35.69
N GLY A 168 11.90 -25.00 35.95
CA GLY A 168 12.27 -23.76 36.63
C GLY A 168 13.22 -22.88 35.82
N VAL A 169 13.18 -22.99 34.48
CA VAL A 169 13.98 -22.18 33.56
C VAL A 169 13.10 -21.14 32.86
N VAL A 170 13.72 -20.08 32.34
CA VAL A 170 13.00 -18.98 31.69
C VAL A 170 13.18 -19.05 30.17
N TYR A 171 14.36 -19.44 29.70
CA TYR A 171 14.70 -19.45 28.29
C TYR A 171 14.90 -20.85 27.73
N ASP A 172 14.51 -21.06 26.46
CA ASP A 172 14.69 -22.32 25.74
C ASP A 172 16.17 -22.78 25.68
N VAL A 173 17.11 -21.83 25.70
CA VAL A 173 18.55 -22.11 25.70
C VAL A 173 19.03 -22.85 26.94
N GLU A 174 18.27 -22.78 28.04
CA GLU A 174 18.57 -23.42 29.33
C GLU A 174 18.09 -24.87 29.38
N LEU A 175 17.26 -25.31 28.43
CA LEU A 175 16.84 -26.71 28.32
C LEU A 175 18.01 -27.59 27.86
N ASP A 176 18.20 -28.72 28.54
CA ASP A 176 19.24 -29.69 28.21
C ASP A 176 18.81 -30.65 27.07
N ALA A 177 19.72 -31.51 26.64
CA ALA A 177 19.45 -32.45 25.55
C ALA A 177 18.33 -33.45 25.87
N SER A 178 18.20 -33.87 27.14
CA SER A 178 17.18 -34.83 27.56
C SER A 178 15.78 -34.20 27.53
N ASP A 179 15.69 -32.93 27.90
CA ASP A 179 14.48 -32.12 27.86
C ASP A 179 14.02 -31.90 26.41
N LEU A 180 14.93 -31.52 25.53
CA LEU A 180 14.63 -31.31 24.11
C LEU A 180 14.25 -32.61 23.40
N LYS A 181 14.84 -33.75 23.79
CA LYS A 181 14.44 -35.08 23.31
C LYS A 181 13.01 -35.43 23.73
N GLU A 182 12.65 -35.14 24.97
CA GLU A 182 11.29 -35.33 25.46
C GLU A 182 10.30 -34.38 24.78
N LEU A 183 10.67 -33.11 24.54
CA LEU A 183 9.85 -32.18 23.74
C LEU A 183 9.63 -32.68 22.32
N ALA A 184 10.67 -33.17 21.64
CA ALA A 184 10.52 -33.72 20.30
C ALA A 184 9.51 -34.90 20.28
N ARG A 185 9.52 -35.74 21.33
CA ARG A 185 8.51 -36.81 21.49
C ARG A 185 7.11 -36.25 21.71
N GLN A 186 6.95 -35.25 22.58
CA GLN A 186 5.67 -34.59 22.83
C GLN A 186 5.12 -33.89 21.59
N PHE A 187 5.98 -33.22 20.82
CA PHE A 187 5.60 -32.53 19.59
C PHE A 187 5.13 -33.52 18.51
N LYS A 188 5.79 -34.67 18.36
CA LYS A 188 5.30 -35.74 17.48
C LYS A 188 3.97 -36.33 17.94
N ALA A 189 3.76 -36.45 19.24
CA ALA A 189 2.49 -36.92 19.79
C ALA A 189 1.36 -35.89 19.54
N GLU A 190 1.65 -34.60 19.69
CA GLU A 190 0.70 -33.53 19.40
C GLU A 190 0.36 -33.50 17.90
N TYR A 191 1.36 -33.59 17.03
CA TYR A 191 1.17 -33.74 15.59
C TYR A 191 0.24 -34.92 15.27
N LYS A 192 0.52 -36.10 15.83
CA LYS A 192 -0.31 -37.30 15.63
C LYS A 192 -1.73 -37.12 16.14
N SER A 193 -1.90 -36.44 17.28
CA SER A 193 -3.22 -36.16 17.84
C SER A 193 -4.04 -35.21 16.95
N LYS A 194 -3.40 -34.26 16.26
CA LYS A 194 -4.06 -33.26 15.42
C LYS A 194 -4.32 -33.74 13.99
N ILE A 195 -3.36 -34.45 13.41
CA ILE A 195 -3.40 -34.90 12.01
C ILE A 195 -3.96 -36.32 11.87
N GLY A 196 -3.86 -37.16 12.91
CA GLY A 196 -4.25 -38.57 12.87
C GLY A 196 -3.23 -39.50 12.20
N ALA A 197 -2.04 -39.00 11.88
CA ALA A 197 -0.94 -39.77 11.27
C ALA A 197 0.39 -39.49 11.99
N ASP A 198 1.33 -40.42 11.89
CA ASP A 198 2.69 -40.23 12.42
C ASP A 198 3.44 -39.13 11.65
N PHE A 199 4.37 -38.45 12.33
CA PHE A 199 5.23 -37.45 11.69
C PHE A 199 6.08 -38.12 10.59
N PRO A 200 6.20 -37.53 9.38
CA PRO A 200 6.82 -38.22 8.25
C PRO A 200 8.31 -38.46 8.47
N ASP A 201 8.73 -39.73 8.47
CA ASP A 201 10.15 -40.09 8.62
C ASP A 201 10.94 -39.99 7.31
N ASP A 202 10.31 -40.17 6.15
CA ASP A 202 10.99 -40.08 4.85
C ASP A 202 11.28 -38.61 4.48
N PRO A 203 12.56 -38.20 4.36
CA PRO A 203 12.94 -36.84 3.97
C PRO A 203 12.36 -36.40 2.63
N LYS A 204 12.16 -37.31 1.67
CA LYS A 204 11.55 -36.97 0.38
C LYS A 204 10.08 -36.62 0.54
N VAL A 205 9.34 -37.37 1.37
CA VAL A 205 7.95 -37.04 1.69
C VAL A 205 7.88 -35.67 2.37
N GLN A 206 8.75 -35.41 3.35
CA GLN A 206 8.86 -34.09 3.99
C GLN A 206 9.07 -32.98 2.95
N LEU A 207 10.01 -33.16 2.01
CA LEU A 207 10.33 -32.16 0.99
C LEU A 207 9.15 -31.89 0.05
N PHE A 208 8.50 -32.94 -0.47
CA PHE A 208 7.38 -32.77 -1.38
C PHE A 208 6.17 -32.13 -0.69
N GLU A 209 5.89 -32.46 0.57
CA GLU A 209 4.83 -31.77 1.32
C GLU A 209 5.17 -30.31 1.58
N ALA A 210 6.44 -29.98 1.89
CA ALA A 210 6.89 -28.60 2.02
C ALA A 210 6.76 -27.81 0.70
N ILE A 211 7.09 -28.41 -0.45
CA ILE A 211 6.93 -27.78 -1.77
C ILE A 211 5.44 -27.52 -2.06
N LYS A 212 4.57 -28.50 -1.80
CA LYS A 212 3.11 -28.34 -1.96
C LYS A 212 2.60 -27.23 -1.04
N ALA A 213 3.04 -27.18 0.21
CA ALA A 213 2.64 -26.13 1.15
C ALA A 213 3.04 -24.74 0.65
N VAL A 214 4.26 -24.57 0.13
CA VAL A 214 4.68 -23.31 -0.49
C VAL A 214 3.79 -22.94 -1.67
N PHE A 215 3.48 -23.88 -2.57
CA PHE A 215 2.55 -23.60 -3.67
C PHE A 215 1.15 -23.24 -3.16
N ARG A 216 0.59 -24.00 -2.21
CA ARG A 216 -0.71 -23.70 -1.58
C ARG A 216 -0.74 -22.31 -0.96
N SER A 217 0.34 -21.90 -0.29
CA SER A 217 0.46 -20.60 0.37
C SER A 217 0.25 -19.41 -0.57
N TRP A 218 0.48 -19.59 -1.88
CA TRP A 218 0.19 -18.59 -2.89
C TRP A 218 -1.31 -18.28 -2.95
N ASP A 219 -2.21 -19.23 -2.73
CA ASP A 219 -3.65 -19.03 -2.82
C ASP A 219 -4.33 -18.81 -1.46
N ASN A 220 -3.54 -18.65 -0.39
CA ASN A 220 -4.10 -18.43 0.93
C ASN A 220 -4.79 -17.05 1.02
N PRO A 221 -5.85 -16.89 1.85
CA PRO A 221 -6.61 -15.64 1.94
C PRO A 221 -5.75 -14.40 2.19
N ARG A 222 -4.77 -14.50 3.10
CA ARG A 222 -3.81 -13.41 3.39
C ARG A 222 -2.98 -13.00 2.17
N ALA A 223 -2.56 -13.97 1.35
CA ALA A 223 -1.78 -13.70 0.14
C ALA A 223 -2.65 -13.04 -0.94
N ASN A 224 -3.93 -13.43 -1.07
CA ASN A 224 -4.88 -12.79 -1.97
C ASN A 224 -5.07 -11.30 -1.62
N VAL A 225 -5.27 -10.98 -0.34
CA VAL A 225 -5.41 -9.59 0.13
C VAL A 225 -4.14 -8.79 -0.14
N TYR A 226 -2.96 -9.32 0.24
CA TYR A 226 -1.69 -8.65 0.01
C TYR A 226 -1.46 -8.35 -1.47
N ARG A 227 -1.75 -9.32 -2.34
CA ARG A 227 -1.58 -9.18 -3.79
C ARG A 227 -2.46 -8.10 -4.37
N ARG A 228 -3.73 -8.03 -3.98
CA ARG A 228 -4.65 -6.96 -4.39
C ARG A 228 -4.11 -5.59 -3.98
N ASP A 229 -3.67 -5.48 -2.73
CA ASP A 229 -3.17 -4.21 -2.17
C ASP A 229 -1.85 -3.73 -2.81
N ASN A 230 -1.06 -4.66 -3.35
CA ASN A 230 0.26 -4.39 -3.93
C ASN A 230 0.31 -4.60 -5.46
N ASP A 231 -0.84 -4.78 -6.11
CA ASP A 231 -0.97 -5.02 -7.56
C ASP A 231 -0.11 -6.18 -8.08
N ILE A 232 -0.09 -7.28 -7.34
CA ILE A 232 0.63 -8.50 -7.74
C ILE A 232 -0.38 -9.45 -8.39
N PRO A 233 -0.26 -9.76 -9.68
CA PRO A 233 -1.16 -10.69 -10.36
C PRO A 233 -1.13 -12.10 -9.77
N TYR A 234 -2.29 -12.75 -9.70
CA TYR A 234 -2.39 -14.14 -9.23
C TYR A 234 -1.62 -15.10 -10.14
N SER A 235 -1.59 -14.83 -11.44
CA SER A 235 -0.95 -15.66 -12.46
C SER A 235 0.58 -15.77 -12.34
N TRP A 236 1.22 -14.94 -11.53
CA TRP A 236 2.68 -14.96 -11.37
C TRP A 236 3.22 -16.17 -10.62
N GLY A 237 2.42 -16.79 -9.75
CA GLY A 237 2.86 -17.91 -8.91
C GLY A 237 4.00 -17.55 -7.95
N THR A 238 4.54 -18.56 -7.27
CA THR A 238 5.70 -18.44 -6.38
C THR A 238 6.73 -19.51 -6.67
N ALA A 239 8.02 -19.19 -6.55
CA ALA A 239 9.11 -20.16 -6.67
C ALA A 239 9.42 -20.79 -5.30
N VAL A 240 10.08 -21.96 -5.32
CA VAL A 240 10.55 -22.66 -4.12
C VAL A 240 12.05 -22.81 -4.17
N ASN A 241 12.75 -22.27 -3.18
CA ASN A 241 14.21 -22.37 -3.08
C ASN A 241 14.55 -23.47 -2.07
N VAL A 242 15.27 -24.49 -2.54
CA VAL A 242 15.77 -25.61 -1.73
C VAL A 242 17.26 -25.45 -1.57
N MET A 243 17.72 -25.23 -0.35
CA MET A 243 19.10 -24.86 -0.05
C MET A 243 19.64 -25.68 1.13
N PRO A 244 20.90 -26.15 1.10
CA PRO A 244 21.52 -26.81 2.25
C PRO A 244 21.46 -25.96 3.52
N MET A 245 21.27 -26.61 4.66
CA MET A 245 21.30 -25.94 5.96
C MET A 245 22.71 -25.49 6.32
N VAL A 246 22.76 -24.28 6.91
CA VAL A 246 23.89 -23.74 7.66
C VAL A 246 23.34 -23.33 9.04
N PHE A 247 24.06 -23.67 10.10
CA PHE A 247 23.56 -23.63 11.48
C PHE A 247 24.18 -22.49 12.29
N GLY A 248 23.39 -21.46 12.56
CA GLY A 248 23.74 -20.40 13.52
C GLY A 248 23.59 -20.83 14.99
N ASN A 249 22.92 -21.95 15.25
CA ASN A 249 22.65 -22.53 16.58
C ASN A 249 23.55 -23.73 16.92
N LEU A 250 24.64 -23.93 16.15
CA LEU A 250 25.54 -25.06 16.35
C LEU A 250 26.31 -24.96 17.68
N ASN A 251 26.81 -23.77 18.00
CA ASN A 251 27.59 -23.47 19.20
C ASN A 251 27.77 -21.94 19.38
N ASP A 252 28.56 -21.55 20.37
CA ASP A 252 28.81 -20.14 20.70
C ASP A 252 29.72 -19.42 19.68
N ASN A 253 30.39 -20.15 18.79
CA ASN A 253 31.11 -19.61 17.63
C ASN A 253 30.22 -19.55 16.36
N SER A 254 28.91 -19.59 16.54
CA SER A 254 27.91 -19.56 15.47
C SER A 254 26.82 -18.54 15.79
N GLY A 255 26.17 -18.01 14.77
CA GLY A 255 25.10 -17.03 14.91
C GLY A 255 24.41 -16.73 13.59
N THR A 256 23.38 -15.88 13.63
CA THR A 256 22.61 -15.49 12.45
C THR A 256 22.11 -14.06 12.62
N GLY A 257 21.92 -13.35 11.52
CA GLY A 257 21.51 -11.96 11.57
C GLY A 257 20.87 -11.47 10.28
N VAL A 258 20.28 -10.29 10.40
CA VAL A 258 19.63 -9.54 9.33
C VAL A 258 20.19 -8.12 9.38
N ALA A 259 20.57 -7.57 8.22
CA ALA A 259 21.10 -6.22 8.16
C ALA A 259 20.75 -5.51 6.85
N PHE A 260 20.85 -4.18 6.90
CA PHE A 260 20.62 -3.24 5.83
C PHE A 260 21.88 -2.39 5.63
N THR A 261 22.33 -2.23 4.39
CA THR A 261 23.57 -1.47 4.11
C THR A 261 23.45 0.01 4.45
N ARG A 262 22.21 0.54 4.45
CA ARG A 262 21.84 1.87 4.97
C ARG A 262 20.66 1.74 5.91
N ASP A 263 20.42 2.74 6.75
CA ASP A 263 19.29 2.76 7.67
C ASP A 263 17.95 2.80 6.88
N PRO A 264 17.08 1.79 6.98
CA PRO A 264 15.82 1.73 6.24
C PRO A 264 14.74 2.68 6.76
N ALA A 265 14.92 3.31 7.94
CA ALA A 265 14.01 4.27 8.53
C ALA A 265 14.41 5.72 8.22
N THR A 266 15.70 6.04 8.31
CA THR A 266 16.21 7.41 8.12
C THR A 266 16.87 7.64 6.76
N GLY A 267 17.39 6.58 6.13
CA GLY A 267 18.20 6.64 4.92
C GLY A 267 19.68 6.98 5.15
N GLU A 268 20.13 7.11 6.40
CA GLU A 268 21.54 7.35 6.72
C GLU A 268 22.42 6.22 6.17
N LYS A 269 23.54 6.56 5.52
CA LYS A 269 24.54 5.60 5.02
C LYS A 269 25.33 4.99 6.18
N LYS A 270 24.66 4.08 6.89
CA LYS A 270 25.17 3.36 8.05
C LYS A 270 24.59 1.95 8.06
N LEU A 271 25.46 0.96 8.23
CA LEU A 271 25.06 -0.43 8.39
C LEU A 271 24.16 -0.56 9.63
N MET A 272 22.91 -0.97 9.39
CA MET A 272 21.89 -1.16 10.43
C MET A 272 21.50 -2.62 10.44
N GLY A 273 21.42 -3.26 11.60
CA GLY A 273 21.00 -4.66 11.66
C GLY A 273 21.09 -5.24 13.04
N GLU A 274 20.64 -6.48 13.15
CA GLU A 274 20.57 -7.25 14.38
C GLU A 274 21.08 -8.67 14.14
N PHE A 275 21.73 -9.25 15.15
CA PHE A 275 22.17 -10.64 15.11
C PHE A 275 22.03 -11.31 16.48
N LEU A 276 22.00 -12.65 16.48
CA LEU A 276 22.03 -13.47 17.68
C LEU A 276 23.14 -14.52 17.57
N THR A 277 23.84 -14.76 18.67
CA THR A 277 24.75 -15.90 18.82
C THR A 277 23.96 -17.15 19.24
N ASN A 278 24.38 -18.30 18.73
CA ASN A 278 23.79 -19.61 19.03
C ASN A 278 22.26 -19.60 18.84
N ALA A 279 21.83 -19.28 17.62
CA ALA A 279 20.43 -19.04 17.25
C ALA A 279 20.16 -19.36 15.77
N GLN A 280 18.90 -19.63 15.42
CA GLN A 280 18.42 -19.69 14.04
C GLN A 280 17.66 -18.40 13.67
N GLY A 281 17.46 -18.16 12.36
CA GLY A 281 16.84 -16.92 11.88
C GLY A 281 15.46 -16.64 12.49
N GLU A 282 14.72 -17.69 12.83
CA GLU A 282 13.44 -17.59 13.56
C GLU A 282 13.59 -16.82 14.88
N ASP A 283 14.65 -17.07 15.65
CA ASP A 283 14.86 -16.44 16.96
C ASP A 283 15.08 -14.93 16.83
N VAL A 284 15.70 -14.49 15.72
CA VAL A 284 15.90 -13.06 15.41
C VAL A 284 14.57 -12.39 15.07
N VAL A 285 13.71 -13.08 14.31
CA VAL A 285 12.41 -12.53 13.88
C VAL A 285 11.39 -12.52 15.02
N ALA A 286 11.33 -13.58 15.82
CA ALA A 286 10.40 -13.73 16.95
C ALA A 286 10.75 -12.81 18.13
N GLY A 287 12.02 -12.40 18.27
CA GLY A 287 12.46 -11.51 19.33
C GLY A 287 12.28 -12.07 20.75
N VAL A 288 12.22 -13.40 20.88
CA VAL A 288 12.18 -14.11 22.18
C VAL A 288 13.46 -13.83 22.98
N ARG A 289 14.58 -13.69 22.27
CA ARG A 289 15.84 -13.16 22.79
C ARG A 289 16.06 -11.78 22.22
N THR A 290 16.48 -10.83 23.06
CA THR A 290 16.84 -9.49 22.60
C THR A 290 18.02 -9.58 21.62
N PRO A 291 17.84 -9.19 20.35
CA PRO A 291 18.91 -9.23 19.37
C PRO A 291 20.04 -8.23 19.69
N MET A 292 21.26 -8.57 19.30
CA MET A 292 22.43 -7.71 19.46
C MET A 292 22.58 -6.79 18.24
N PRO A 293 22.94 -5.51 18.40
CA PRO A 293 23.23 -4.63 17.26
C PRO A 293 24.36 -5.19 16.39
N ILE A 294 24.23 -5.08 15.06
CA ILE A 294 25.19 -5.64 14.08
C ILE A 294 26.64 -5.23 14.32
N ALA A 295 26.90 -4.04 14.85
CA ALA A 295 28.25 -3.57 15.17
C ALA A 295 28.98 -4.47 16.20
N GLN A 296 28.25 -5.11 17.12
CA GLN A 296 28.82 -6.02 18.12
C GLN A 296 29.30 -7.34 17.51
N MET A 297 28.97 -7.63 16.24
CA MET A 297 29.49 -8.78 15.52
C MET A 297 31.02 -8.71 15.36
N ALA A 298 31.60 -7.50 15.32
CA ALA A 298 33.05 -7.28 15.29
C ALA A 298 33.77 -7.91 16.50
N GLU A 299 33.10 -7.94 17.66
CA GLU A 299 33.65 -8.50 18.89
C GLU A 299 33.45 -10.02 18.97
N LYS A 300 32.31 -10.53 18.47
CA LYS A 300 31.96 -11.95 18.55
C LYS A 300 32.57 -12.79 17.44
N PHE A 301 32.55 -12.29 16.21
CA PHE A 301 33.00 -12.98 15.00
C PHE A 301 33.85 -12.04 14.12
N PRO A 302 35.05 -11.62 14.56
CA PRO A 302 35.81 -10.54 13.91
C PRO A 302 36.10 -10.81 12.42
N GLN A 303 36.50 -12.04 12.07
CA GLN A 303 36.78 -12.41 10.68
C GLN A 303 35.49 -12.42 9.83
N ALA A 304 34.42 -13.04 10.35
CA ALA A 304 33.14 -13.08 9.65
C ALA A 304 32.54 -11.67 9.46
N TYR A 305 32.72 -10.77 10.43
CA TYR A 305 32.29 -9.38 10.32
C TYR A 305 33.08 -8.62 9.26
N ALA A 306 34.41 -8.79 9.22
CA ALA A 306 35.24 -8.18 8.19
C ALA A 306 34.86 -8.64 6.77
N ASP A 307 34.52 -9.92 6.61
CA ASP A 307 34.04 -10.45 5.32
C ASP A 307 32.61 -9.98 5.02
N PHE A 308 31.76 -9.84 6.04
CA PHE A 308 30.41 -9.32 5.90
C PHE A 308 30.37 -7.86 5.43
N ILE A 309 31.28 -7.00 5.92
CA ILE A 309 31.40 -5.62 5.45
C ILE A 309 31.75 -5.57 3.96
N LYS A 310 32.71 -6.38 3.50
CA LYS A 310 33.04 -6.48 2.06
C LYS A 310 31.85 -6.96 1.24
N VAL A 311 31.07 -7.91 1.76
CA VAL A 311 29.84 -8.36 1.11
C VAL A 311 28.83 -7.22 0.99
N CYS A 312 28.63 -6.42 2.04
CA CYS A 312 27.75 -5.25 2.02
C CYS A 312 28.17 -4.27 0.92
N ASP A 313 29.46 -3.91 0.87
CA ASP A 313 30.00 -3.00 -0.15
C ASP A 313 29.82 -3.58 -1.57
N ASN A 314 30.12 -4.87 -1.77
CA ASN A 314 29.98 -5.52 -3.06
C ASN A 314 28.52 -5.54 -3.52
N LEU A 315 27.59 -5.88 -2.63
CA LEU A 315 26.17 -5.96 -2.94
C LEU A 315 25.60 -4.57 -3.27
N GLU A 316 25.91 -3.55 -2.48
CA GLU A 316 25.40 -2.20 -2.74
C GLU A 316 25.97 -1.60 -4.04
N ASN A 317 27.26 -1.82 -4.33
CA ASN A 317 27.87 -1.39 -5.59
C ASN A 317 27.30 -2.16 -6.80
N HIS A 318 27.06 -3.47 -6.65
CA HIS A 318 26.55 -4.31 -7.73
C HIS A 318 25.10 -3.98 -8.07
N TYR A 319 24.22 -3.91 -7.06
CA TYR A 319 22.79 -3.62 -7.25
C TYR A 319 22.50 -2.12 -7.38
N ARG A 320 23.47 -1.25 -7.07
CA ARG A 320 23.36 0.22 -7.09
C ARG A 320 22.14 0.70 -6.30
N ASP A 321 21.89 0.10 -5.14
CA ASP A 321 20.80 0.42 -4.21
C ASP A 321 21.07 -0.22 -2.83
N MET A 322 20.45 0.32 -1.77
CA MET A 322 20.52 -0.24 -0.42
C MET A 322 19.98 -1.67 -0.37
N GLN A 323 20.73 -2.57 0.28
CA GLN A 323 20.43 -4.00 0.35
C GLN A 323 19.98 -4.41 1.75
N ASP A 324 18.93 -5.24 1.80
CA ASP A 324 18.46 -6.04 2.94
C ASP A 324 18.99 -7.47 2.79
N MET A 325 19.70 -7.95 3.80
CA MET A 325 20.53 -9.16 3.72
C MET A 325 20.29 -10.07 4.93
N GLU A 326 20.20 -11.37 4.68
CA GLU A 326 20.19 -12.40 5.71
C GLU A 326 21.47 -13.21 5.64
N PHE A 327 22.11 -13.45 6.79
CA PHE A 327 23.35 -14.20 6.88
C PHE A 327 23.38 -15.14 8.09
N THR A 328 24.24 -16.15 7.99
CA THR A 328 24.57 -17.05 9.10
C THR A 328 26.07 -17.21 9.20
N VAL A 329 26.56 -17.22 10.43
CA VAL A 329 27.92 -17.63 10.78
C VAL A 329 27.85 -19.03 11.38
N GLU A 330 28.52 -19.99 10.77
CA GLU A 330 28.68 -21.34 11.31
C GLU A 330 30.17 -21.58 11.58
N ASN A 331 30.53 -21.84 12.83
CA ASN A 331 31.92 -22.01 13.26
C ASN A 331 32.85 -20.88 12.77
N GLY A 332 32.42 -19.63 12.89
CA GLY A 332 33.18 -18.45 12.45
C GLY A 332 33.22 -18.22 10.94
N LYS A 333 32.59 -19.07 10.12
CA LYS A 333 32.50 -18.89 8.65
C LYS A 333 31.17 -18.24 8.26
N LEU A 334 31.25 -17.14 7.50
CA LEU A 334 30.10 -16.41 6.97
C LEU A 334 29.45 -17.14 5.78
N TYR A 335 28.12 -17.16 5.78
CA TYR A 335 27.29 -17.59 4.66
C TYR A 335 26.17 -16.58 4.40
N MET A 336 25.95 -16.26 3.13
CA MET A 336 24.85 -15.39 2.69
C MET A 336 23.65 -16.22 2.28
N LEU A 337 22.49 -15.91 2.85
CA LEU A 337 21.26 -16.69 2.67
C LEU A 337 20.21 -15.96 1.82
N GLN A 338 20.31 -14.63 1.76
CA GLN A 338 19.42 -13.78 1.00
C GLN A 338 20.03 -12.39 0.82
N CYS A 339 19.76 -11.77 -0.33
CA CYS A 339 19.81 -10.33 -0.49
C CYS A 339 18.57 -9.87 -1.27
N ARG A 340 18.20 -8.61 -1.10
CA ARG A 340 17.22 -7.89 -1.92
C ARG A 340 17.36 -6.40 -1.72
N ASN A 341 16.87 -5.59 -2.66
CA ASN A 341 16.71 -4.16 -2.40
C ASN A 341 15.82 -3.96 -1.17
N GLY A 342 16.35 -3.26 -0.17
CA GLY A 342 15.71 -3.16 1.13
C GLY A 342 14.46 -2.31 1.10
N LYS A 343 13.38 -2.83 1.70
CA LYS A 343 12.17 -2.04 1.99
C LYS A 343 12.54 -0.95 3.01
N ARG A 344 12.00 0.24 2.79
CA ARG A 344 12.41 1.47 3.48
C ARG A 344 11.25 2.44 3.56
N THR A 345 11.32 3.36 4.50
CA THR A 345 10.35 4.45 4.65
C THR A 345 10.46 5.41 3.46
N ALA A 346 9.45 6.26 3.26
CA ALA A 346 9.52 7.29 2.22
C ALA A 346 10.69 8.26 2.43
N GLN A 347 10.93 8.67 3.68
CA GLN A 347 12.08 9.52 4.04
C GLN A 347 13.41 8.85 3.65
N ALA A 348 13.58 7.57 4.01
CA ALA A 348 14.78 6.82 3.66
C ALA A 348 14.92 6.64 2.15
N ALA A 349 13.82 6.41 1.42
CA ALA A 349 13.84 6.30 -0.04
C ALA A 349 14.36 7.59 -0.70
N LEU A 350 13.84 8.75 -0.29
CA LEU A 350 14.29 10.05 -0.81
C LEU A 350 15.76 10.28 -0.51
N LYS A 351 16.18 10.07 0.75
CA LYS A 351 17.56 10.27 1.17
C LYS A 351 18.52 9.36 0.41
N ILE A 352 18.23 8.06 0.34
CA ILE A 352 19.09 7.09 -0.34
C ILE A 352 19.17 7.41 -1.84
N ALA A 353 18.06 7.77 -2.49
CA ALA A 353 18.06 8.15 -3.90
C ALA A 353 18.94 9.37 -4.17
N CYS A 354 18.87 10.41 -3.33
CA CYS A 354 19.73 11.58 -3.43
C CYS A 354 21.21 11.26 -3.16
N ASP A 355 21.51 10.54 -2.08
CA ASP A 355 22.87 10.14 -1.73
C ASP A 355 23.50 9.30 -2.85
N LEU A 356 22.76 8.36 -3.47
CA LEU A 356 23.28 7.54 -4.58
C LEU A 356 23.58 8.35 -5.85
N VAL A 357 22.87 9.46 -6.08
CA VAL A 357 23.21 10.40 -7.17
C VAL A 357 24.48 11.17 -6.82
N ASP A 358 24.58 11.67 -5.60
CA ASP A 358 25.76 12.41 -5.12
C ASP A 358 27.03 11.56 -5.09
N GLU A 359 26.88 10.26 -4.81
CA GLU A 359 27.94 9.26 -4.86
C GLU A 359 28.30 8.81 -6.29
N GLY A 360 27.60 9.32 -7.32
CA GLY A 360 27.80 8.94 -8.72
C GLY A 360 27.35 7.52 -9.05
N MET A 361 26.61 6.87 -8.15
CA MET A 361 26.08 5.51 -8.34
C MET A 361 24.84 5.48 -9.21
N ARG A 362 24.06 6.58 -9.34
CA ARG A 362 22.82 6.65 -10.13
C ARG A 362 22.67 8.01 -10.82
N THR A 363 21.94 8.06 -11.92
CA THR A 363 21.48 9.33 -12.52
C THR A 363 20.23 9.86 -11.83
N GLU A 364 19.88 11.13 -12.06
CA GLU A 364 18.62 11.72 -11.55
C GLU A 364 17.38 10.94 -12.05
N GLU A 365 17.38 10.48 -13.30
CA GLU A 365 16.30 9.67 -13.88
C GLU A 365 16.18 8.31 -13.18
N GLU A 366 17.31 7.65 -12.92
CA GLU A 366 17.31 6.39 -12.16
C GLU A 366 16.82 6.62 -10.73
N ALA A 367 17.23 7.71 -10.07
CA ALA A 367 16.80 8.04 -8.71
C ALA A 367 15.29 8.31 -8.61
N VAL A 368 14.71 9.02 -9.58
CA VAL A 368 13.26 9.22 -9.71
C VAL A 368 12.55 7.87 -9.85
N MET A 369 13.11 6.94 -10.61
CA MET A 369 12.56 5.59 -10.83
C MET A 369 12.67 4.65 -9.62
N MET A 370 13.54 4.96 -8.66
CA MET A 370 13.73 4.14 -7.45
C MET A 370 12.62 4.31 -6.42
N ILE A 371 11.87 5.41 -6.47
CA ILE A 371 10.92 5.78 -5.43
C ILE A 371 9.53 5.26 -5.79
N ASP A 372 8.90 4.48 -4.91
CA ASP A 372 7.50 4.13 -5.08
C ASP A 372 6.62 5.36 -4.79
N PRO A 373 5.83 5.86 -5.76
CA PRO A 373 5.02 7.05 -5.53
C PRO A 373 4.01 6.89 -4.40
N ARG A 374 3.53 5.68 -4.13
CA ARG A 374 2.55 5.41 -3.06
C ARG A 374 3.13 5.69 -1.68
N ASN A 375 4.44 5.52 -1.51
CA ASN A 375 5.09 5.78 -0.25
C ASN A 375 5.10 7.28 0.09
N LEU A 376 4.97 8.19 -0.88
CA LEU A 376 4.98 9.63 -0.59
C LEU A 376 3.78 10.08 0.27
N ASP A 377 2.66 9.35 0.23
CA ASP A 377 1.48 9.62 1.07
C ASP A 377 1.85 9.61 2.57
N THR A 378 2.79 8.73 2.95
CA THR A 378 3.25 8.58 4.33
C THR A 378 4.00 9.80 4.85
N LEU A 379 4.62 10.60 3.97
CA LEU A 379 5.27 11.87 4.35
C LEU A 379 4.24 12.97 4.65
N LEU A 380 3.00 12.77 4.22
CA LEU A 380 1.90 13.71 4.39
C LEU A 380 1.01 13.33 5.58
N HIS A 381 1.26 12.18 6.22
CA HIS A 381 0.54 11.76 7.42
C HIS A 381 0.78 12.75 8.57
N PRO A 382 -0.25 13.08 9.37
CA PRO A 382 -0.11 14.00 10.50
C PRO A 382 0.98 13.55 11.49
N GLN A 383 1.74 14.51 12.01
CA GLN A 383 2.74 14.30 13.06
C GLN A 383 2.22 14.82 14.39
N PHE A 384 2.73 14.37 15.54
CA PHE A 384 2.31 14.94 16.82
C PHE A 384 2.63 16.43 16.90
N ASP A 385 1.74 17.21 17.52
CA ASP A 385 2.03 18.60 17.86
C ASP A 385 3.23 18.65 18.81
N ALA A 386 4.28 19.38 18.41
CA ALA A 386 5.54 19.39 19.15
C ALA A 386 5.39 19.95 20.58
N LYS A 387 4.44 20.87 20.82
CA LYS A 387 4.21 21.41 22.17
C LYS A 387 3.46 20.40 23.03
N ALA A 388 2.43 19.77 22.49
CA ALA A 388 1.67 18.73 23.17
C ALA A 388 2.54 17.50 23.49
N LEU A 389 3.37 17.07 22.53
CA LEU A 389 4.31 15.97 22.71
C LEU A 389 5.34 16.27 23.80
N LYS A 390 5.88 17.50 23.84
CA LYS A 390 6.84 17.91 24.87
C LYS A 390 6.24 18.03 26.27
N ALA A 391 4.94 18.31 26.36
CA ALA A 391 4.21 18.36 27.62
C ALA A 391 3.74 16.98 28.10
N ALA A 392 3.63 16.01 27.20
CA ALA A 392 3.26 14.64 27.52
C ALA A 392 4.44 13.86 28.12
N ASN A 393 4.18 13.08 29.16
CA ASN A 393 5.16 12.15 29.72
C ASN A 393 4.92 10.75 29.14
N PRO A 394 5.94 10.10 28.55
CA PRO A 394 5.82 8.72 28.12
C PRO A 394 5.47 7.81 29.31
N VAL A 395 4.47 6.95 29.12
CA VAL A 395 4.11 5.87 30.08
C VAL A 395 4.86 4.58 29.80
N GLY A 396 5.53 4.47 28.66
CA GLY A 396 6.43 3.37 28.36
C GLY A 396 7.28 3.67 27.13
N LYS A 397 8.22 2.76 26.85
CA LYS A 397 9.10 2.88 25.69
C LYS A 397 9.40 1.50 25.10
N GLY A 398 9.35 1.42 23.78
CA GLY A 398 9.84 0.29 22.99
C GLY A 398 10.87 0.78 21.96
N LEU A 399 10.97 0.02 20.87
CA LEU A 399 11.77 0.36 19.70
C LEU A 399 10.90 1.13 18.70
N GLY A 400 11.39 2.27 18.20
CA GLY A 400 10.77 3.02 17.11
C GLY A 400 10.93 2.26 15.79
N ALA A 401 10.04 1.31 15.53
CA ALA A 401 10.18 0.34 14.47
C ALA A 401 9.78 0.87 13.08
N SER A 402 8.75 1.71 13.04
CA SER A 402 8.28 2.40 11.83
C SER A 402 7.83 3.81 12.21
N PRO A 403 8.37 4.87 11.58
CA PRO A 403 8.10 6.25 11.97
C PRO A 403 6.63 6.62 11.78
N GLY A 404 6.19 7.64 12.52
CA GLY A 404 4.84 8.17 12.45
C GLY A 404 4.27 8.50 13.83
N ALA A 405 3.14 9.20 13.82
CA ALA A 405 2.36 9.51 15.01
C ALA A 405 1.01 8.80 14.90
N ALA A 406 0.71 7.93 15.85
CA ALA A 406 -0.57 7.24 15.90
C ALA A 406 -1.29 7.52 17.21
N CYS A 407 -2.58 7.81 17.09
CA CYS A 407 -3.48 7.95 18.22
C CYS A 407 -4.80 7.26 17.89
N GLY A 408 -5.29 6.43 18.81
CA GLY A 408 -6.54 5.71 18.63
C GLY A 408 -6.91 4.88 19.85
N GLN A 409 -8.06 4.23 19.75
CA GLN A 409 -8.56 3.31 20.76
C GLN A 409 -7.85 1.96 20.67
N ILE A 410 -7.49 1.39 21.81
CA ILE A 410 -6.81 0.10 21.89
C ILE A 410 -7.74 -1.03 21.44
N VAL A 411 -7.22 -1.91 20.58
CA VAL A 411 -7.82 -3.20 20.21
C VAL A 411 -6.76 -4.29 20.25
N PHE A 412 -7.15 -5.53 20.54
CA PHE A 412 -6.23 -6.66 20.78
C PHE A 412 -6.22 -7.72 19.68
N THR A 413 -7.11 -7.60 18.69
CA THR A 413 -7.23 -8.54 17.58
C THR A 413 -7.34 -7.79 16.25
N ALA A 414 -6.92 -8.43 15.16
CA ALA A 414 -7.01 -7.85 13.83
C ALA A 414 -8.47 -7.63 13.40
N ASP A 415 -9.35 -8.60 13.67
CA ASP A 415 -10.79 -8.52 13.39
C ASP A 415 -11.46 -7.32 14.08
N ASP A 416 -11.11 -7.05 15.34
CA ASP A 416 -11.66 -5.91 16.08
C ASP A 416 -11.16 -4.58 15.49
N ALA A 417 -9.91 -4.53 15.03
CA ALA A 417 -9.37 -3.35 14.35
C ALA A 417 -10.14 -3.03 13.05
N GLU A 418 -10.47 -4.04 12.24
CA GLU A 418 -11.28 -3.87 11.03
C GLU A 418 -12.70 -3.39 11.35
N LYS A 419 -13.42 -4.11 12.22
CA LYS A 419 -14.80 -3.76 12.62
C LYS A 419 -14.90 -2.35 13.17
N TRP A 420 -13.93 -1.93 13.98
CA TRP A 420 -13.94 -0.61 14.58
C TRP A 420 -13.62 0.49 13.57
N LYS A 421 -12.73 0.22 12.60
CA LYS A 421 -12.49 1.13 11.48
C LYS A 421 -13.72 1.28 10.60
N GLU A 422 -14.43 0.19 10.30
CA GLU A 422 -15.70 0.23 9.56
C GLU A 422 -16.75 1.08 10.29
N ALA A 423 -16.75 1.06 11.62
CA ALA A 423 -17.56 1.94 12.47
C ALA A 423 -17.02 3.38 12.59
N GLY A 424 -16.01 3.76 11.81
CA GLY A 424 -15.43 5.12 11.78
C GLY A 424 -14.48 5.45 12.93
N LYS A 425 -14.04 4.48 13.73
CA LYS A 425 -13.14 4.69 14.87
C LYS A 425 -11.67 4.61 14.44
N LYS A 426 -10.83 5.44 15.07
CA LYS A 426 -9.37 5.32 14.98
C LYS A 426 -8.89 4.32 16.02
N VAL A 427 -8.10 3.33 15.62
CA VAL A 427 -7.64 2.24 16.51
C VAL A 427 -6.11 2.09 16.53
N VAL A 428 -5.58 1.58 17.64
CA VAL A 428 -4.19 1.13 17.80
C VAL A 428 -4.22 -0.36 18.12
N LEU A 429 -3.60 -1.16 17.26
CA LEU A 429 -3.53 -2.62 17.43
C LEU A 429 -2.40 -2.96 18.41
N VAL A 430 -2.75 -3.57 19.54
CA VAL A 430 -1.81 -3.97 20.58
C VAL A 430 -1.75 -5.50 20.65
N ARG A 431 -0.57 -6.09 20.41
CA ARG A 431 -0.38 -7.56 20.35
C ARG A 431 0.86 -7.98 21.13
N LEU A 432 0.93 -9.24 21.57
CA LEU A 432 2.19 -9.80 22.07
C LEU A 432 3.28 -9.73 20.99
N GLU A 433 2.96 -10.28 19.82
CA GLU A 433 3.69 -10.18 18.56
C GLU A 433 2.67 -10.25 17.41
N THR A 434 3.00 -9.71 16.24
CA THR A 434 2.14 -9.85 15.05
C THR A 434 2.57 -11.05 14.22
N SER A 435 1.62 -11.66 13.55
CA SER A 435 1.78 -12.73 12.59
C SER A 435 1.25 -12.31 11.21
N PRO A 436 1.45 -13.11 10.16
CA PRO A 436 0.92 -12.84 8.83
C PRO A 436 -0.62 -12.81 8.78
N GLU A 437 -1.28 -13.37 9.81
CA GLU A 437 -2.74 -13.37 9.94
C GLU A 437 -3.29 -12.01 10.39
N ASP A 438 -2.45 -11.19 11.03
CA ASP A 438 -2.86 -9.89 11.57
C ASP A 438 -2.88 -8.76 10.51
N ILE A 439 -2.55 -9.06 9.25
CA ILE A 439 -2.26 -8.04 8.22
C ILE A 439 -3.43 -7.08 7.96
N THR A 440 -4.66 -7.59 7.98
CA THR A 440 -5.85 -6.79 7.71
C THR A 440 -6.09 -5.77 8.84
N GLY A 441 -5.93 -6.21 10.09
CA GLY A 441 -5.98 -5.36 11.26
C GLY A 441 -4.83 -4.36 11.36
N MET A 442 -3.61 -4.77 10.96
CA MET A 442 -2.45 -3.88 10.88
C MET A 442 -2.68 -2.72 9.90
N LYS A 443 -3.39 -2.96 8.79
CA LYS A 443 -3.80 -1.95 7.82
C LYS A 443 -4.98 -1.10 8.33
N ALA A 444 -5.84 -1.67 9.17
CA ALA A 444 -6.95 -0.94 9.76
C ALA A 444 -6.48 0.06 10.83
N ALA A 445 -5.44 -0.28 11.59
CA ALA A 445 -4.95 0.52 12.69
C ALA A 445 -4.20 1.80 12.24
N GLN A 446 -4.30 2.85 13.07
CA GLN A 446 -3.47 4.05 12.96
C GLN A 446 -2.02 3.75 13.35
N GLY A 447 -1.82 2.79 14.26
CA GLY A 447 -0.51 2.36 14.70
C GLY A 447 -0.53 0.98 15.35
N ILE A 448 0.66 0.38 15.47
CA ILE A 448 0.86 -0.98 15.98
C ILE A 448 1.82 -0.92 17.17
N LEU A 449 1.42 -1.52 18.30
CA LEU A 449 2.23 -1.66 19.50
C LEU A 449 2.43 -3.15 19.80
N THR A 450 3.69 -3.59 19.92
CA THR A 450 4.00 -4.99 20.27
C THR A 450 4.87 -5.10 21.52
N VAL A 451 4.63 -6.16 22.30
CA VAL A 451 5.39 -6.47 23.52
C VAL A 451 6.75 -7.07 23.19
N ARG A 452 6.80 -7.96 22.20
CA ARG A 452 8.02 -8.63 21.70
C ARG A 452 8.39 -8.13 20.31
N GLY A 453 9.62 -8.45 19.87
CA GLY A 453 10.09 -8.18 18.51
C GLY A 453 11.05 -6.99 18.39
N GLY A 454 12.14 -7.19 17.65
CA GLY A 454 13.17 -6.19 17.35
C GLY A 454 12.83 -5.30 16.14
N MET A 455 13.82 -4.53 15.66
CA MET A 455 13.67 -3.68 14.48
C MET A 455 13.41 -4.47 13.19
N THR A 456 13.72 -5.77 13.19
CA THR A 456 13.49 -6.70 12.07
C THR A 456 12.33 -7.68 12.31
N SER A 457 11.51 -7.45 13.34
CA SER A 457 10.31 -8.26 13.61
C SER A 457 9.27 -8.14 12.49
N HIS A 458 8.32 -9.08 12.46
CA HIS A 458 7.21 -9.07 11.50
C HIS A 458 6.46 -7.72 11.51
N ALA A 459 6.08 -7.25 12.70
CA ALA A 459 5.39 -5.97 12.88
C ALA A 459 6.19 -4.81 12.27
N ALA A 460 7.49 -4.75 12.59
CA ALA A 460 8.38 -3.68 12.15
C ALA A 460 8.54 -3.65 10.62
N VAL A 461 8.78 -4.81 9.99
CA VAL A 461 9.00 -4.91 8.54
C VAL A 461 7.72 -4.58 7.77
N VAL A 462 6.58 -5.11 8.19
CA VAL A 462 5.29 -4.88 7.52
C VAL A 462 4.83 -3.45 7.71
N ALA A 463 4.90 -2.90 8.94
CA ALA A 463 4.51 -1.52 9.23
C ALA A 463 5.34 -0.51 8.42
N ARG A 464 6.67 -0.73 8.27
CA ARG A 464 7.50 0.11 7.39
C ARG A 464 7.07 0.03 5.92
N GLY A 465 6.71 -1.16 5.46
CA GLY A 465 6.20 -1.35 4.10
C GLY A 465 4.86 -0.65 3.85
N MET A 466 4.01 -0.56 4.87
CA MET A 466 2.71 0.13 4.84
C MET A 466 2.81 1.63 5.15
N GLY A 467 3.91 2.09 5.75
CA GLY A 467 4.01 3.44 6.30
C GLY A 467 3.17 3.68 7.55
N THR A 468 2.82 2.61 8.28
CA THR A 468 2.06 2.68 9.52
C THR A 468 3.02 2.89 10.69
N CYS A 469 2.65 3.75 11.64
CA CYS A 469 3.41 3.96 12.86
C CYS A 469 3.53 2.66 13.66
N CYS A 470 4.74 2.28 14.08
CA CYS A 470 4.95 1.07 14.87
C CYS A 470 5.98 1.27 15.98
N VAL A 471 5.59 0.85 17.19
CA VAL A 471 6.50 0.67 18.33
C VAL A 471 6.54 -0.82 18.66
N SER A 472 7.72 -1.43 18.64
CA SER A 472 7.88 -2.87 18.91
C SER A 472 8.74 -3.15 20.14
N GLY A 473 8.64 -4.36 20.68
CA GLY A 473 9.52 -4.81 21.76
C GLY A 473 9.35 -4.07 23.09
N CYS A 474 8.16 -3.58 23.42
CA CYS A 474 7.89 -2.96 24.73
C CYS A 474 7.66 -4.04 25.80
N GLY A 475 8.74 -4.66 26.26
CA GLY A 475 8.71 -5.76 27.24
C GLY A 475 8.14 -5.41 28.62
N ASP A 476 7.99 -4.11 28.93
CA ASP A 476 7.37 -3.62 30.16
C ASP A 476 5.85 -3.85 30.20
N ILE A 477 5.24 -4.19 29.05
CA ILE A 477 3.82 -4.49 28.95
C ILE A 477 3.54 -5.88 29.52
N ALA A 478 2.75 -5.94 30.59
CA ALA A 478 2.15 -7.17 31.07
C ALA A 478 0.82 -7.41 30.33
N MET A 479 0.86 -8.25 29.28
CA MET A 479 -0.28 -8.52 28.39
C MET A 479 -1.26 -9.55 28.97
N ASP A 480 -2.56 -9.29 28.84
CA ASP A 480 -3.65 -10.21 29.13
C ASP A 480 -4.69 -10.17 27.98
N GLU A 481 -4.33 -10.76 26.84
CA GLU A 481 -5.17 -10.75 25.62
C GLU A 481 -6.53 -11.43 25.86
N ALA A 482 -6.58 -12.46 26.71
CA ALA A 482 -7.82 -13.18 27.02
C ALA A 482 -8.88 -12.27 27.68
N ASN A 483 -8.44 -11.29 28.46
CA ASN A 483 -9.31 -10.31 29.10
C ASN A 483 -9.26 -8.93 28.42
N LYS A 484 -8.68 -8.84 27.22
CA LYS A 484 -8.57 -7.61 26.41
C LYS A 484 -8.04 -6.41 27.22
N LYS A 485 -6.92 -6.63 27.92
CA LYS A 485 -6.25 -5.59 28.72
C LYS A 485 -4.74 -5.80 28.75
N PHE A 486 -4.01 -4.74 29.09
CA PHE A 486 -2.59 -4.85 29.45
C PHE A 486 -2.24 -3.84 30.54
N THR A 487 -1.15 -4.09 31.26
CA THR A 487 -0.62 -3.16 32.27
C THR A 487 0.71 -2.60 31.81
N LEU A 488 0.89 -1.28 31.90
CA LEU A 488 2.12 -0.55 31.60
C LEU A 488 2.32 0.57 32.61
N ALA A 489 3.52 0.66 33.21
CA ALA A 489 3.86 1.63 34.26
C ALA A 489 2.83 1.71 35.42
N GLY A 490 2.26 0.57 35.81
CA GLY A 490 1.29 0.46 36.90
C GLY A 490 -0.14 0.88 36.56
N LYS A 491 -0.40 1.31 35.31
CA LYS A 491 -1.76 1.57 34.79
C LYS A 491 -2.25 0.38 33.95
N THR A 492 -3.49 -0.03 34.17
CA THR A 492 -4.18 -1.02 33.32
C THR A 492 -4.96 -0.31 32.22
N PHE A 493 -4.69 -0.67 30.97
CA PHE A 493 -5.41 -0.22 29.79
C PHE A 493 -6.34 -1.32 29.29
N HIS A 494 -7.55 -0.93 28.87
CA HIS A 494 -8.59 -1.83 28.36
C HIS A 494 -8.87 -1.54 26.88
N GLU A 495 -9.54 -2.49 26.22
CA GLU A 495 -10.07 -2.25 24.88
C GLU A 495 -10.98 -1.03 24.87
N GLY A 496 -10.77 -0.12 23.91
CA GLY A 496 -11.49 1.14 23.83
C GLY A 496 -10.79 2.34 24.47
N ASP A 497 -9.84 2.13 25.39
CA ASP A 497 -9.04 3.22 25.95
C ASP A 497 -8.16 3.85 24.88
N TYR A 498 -7.93 5.17 24.98
CA TYR A 498 -7.07 5.87 24.03
C TYR A 498 -5.60 5.73 24.39
N ILE A 499 -4.78 5.52 23.37
CA ILE A 499 -3.32 5.51 23.46
C ILE A 499 -2.72 6.26 22.29
N SER A 500 -1.58 6.90 22.54
CA SER A 500 -0.76 7.51 21.50
C SER A 500 0.62 6.87 21.47
N ILE A 501 1.13 6.56 20.29
CA ILE A 501 2.47 5.98 20.11
C ILE A 501 3.26 6.79 19.07
N ASP A 502 4.54 7.00 19.36
CA ASP A 502 5.50 7.64 18.47
C ASP A 502 6.47 6.59 17.94
N GLY A 503 6.24 6.17 16.70
CA GLY A 503 7.04 5.16 16.02
C GLY A 503 8.45 5.62 15.63
N SER A 504 8.76 6.90 15.81
CA SER A 504 10.09 7.46 15.55
C SER A 504 10.98 7.38 16.80
N THR A 505 10.41 7.68 17.97
CA THR A 505 11.16 7.65 19.25
C THR A 505 10.99 6.35 20.03
N GLY A 506 9.97 5.55 19.70
CA GLY A 506 9.56 4.37 20.45
C GLY A 506 8.74 4.68 21.70
N ASN A 507 8.35 5.95 21.93
CA ASN A 507 7.63 6.35 23.12
C ASN A 507 6.13 6.02 23.05
N ILE A 508 5.55 5.66 24.19
CA ILE A 508 4.14 5.33 24.37
C ILE A 508 3.55 6.32 25.36
N TYR A 509 2.38 6.87 25.06
CA TYR A 509 1.73 7.92 25.83
C TYR A 509 0.29 7.54 26.17
N ASP A 510 -0.12 7.91 27.38
CA ASP A 510 -1.49 7.72 27.85
C ASP A 510 -2.42 8.78 27.25
N GLY A 511 -3.52 8.34 26.64
CA GLY A 511 -4.52 9.21 26.04
C GLY A 511 -4.16 9.74 24.66
N ILE A 512 -4.80 10.86 24.29
CA ILE A 512 -4.74 11.46 22.96
C ILE A 512 -3.67 12.55 22.93
N ILE A 513 -2.68 12.42 22.06
CA ILE A 513 -1.79 13.52 21.68
C ILE A 513 -2.30 14.12 20.35
N PRO A 514 -2.61 15.43 20.30
CA PRO A 514 -3.00 16.11 19.07
C PRO A 514 -1.94 15.97 17.98
N THR A 515 -2.40 15.94 16.72
CA THR A 515 -1.53 15.94 15.55
C THR A 515 -1.67 17.23 14.75
N VAL A 516 -0.63 17.56 14.01
CA VAL A 516 -0.53 18.69 13.07
C VAL A 516 -0.13 18.16 11.69
N ASP A 517 -0.42 18.93 10.65
CA ASP A 517 -0.01 18.61 9.29
C ASP A 517 1.51 18.43 9.20
N ALA A 518 1.96 17.42 8.45
CA ALA A 518 3.38 17.18 8.26
C ALA A 518 4.07 18.37 7.59
N GLN A 519 5.26 18.71 8.08
CA GLN A 519 6.16 19.62 7.39
C GLN A 519 7.03 18.83 6.42
N ILE A 520 6.96 19.20 5.15
CA ILE A 520 7.78 18.60 4.10
C ILE A 520 9.11 19.35 4.07
N ALA A 521 10.21 18.65 4.37
CA ALA A 521 11.55 19.23 4.42
C ALA A 521 12.61 18.26 3.85
N GLY A 522 13.79 18.79 3.56
CA GLY A 522 14.95 18.01 3.09
C GLY A 522 14.86 17.57 1.62
N GLU A 523 15.24 16.32 1.36
CA GLU A 523 15.43 15.76 0.01
C GLU A 523 14.16 15.67 -0.84
N PHE A 524 12.98 15.79 -0.24
CA PHE A 524 11.72 15.79 -0.98
C PHE A 524 11.68 16.85 -2.08
N GLY A 525 12.08 18.09 -1.75
CA GLY A 525 12.07 19.18 -2.73
C GLY A 525 12.99 18.92 -3.92
N ARG A 526 14.12 18.25 -3.67
CA ARG A 526 15.10 17.88 -4.69
C ARG A 526 14.57 16.79 -5.63
N ILE A 527 14.01 15.71 -5.07
CA ILE A 527 13.36 14.66 -5.88
C ILE A 527 12.19 15.24 -6.68
N MET A 528 11.36 16.07 -6.08
CA MET A 528 10.22 16.68 -6.76
C MET A 528 10.67 17.63 -7.89
N ALA A 529 11.78 18.35 -7.72
CA ALA A 529 12.37 19.14 -8.80
C ALA A 529 12.87 18.27 -9.96
N TRP A 530 13.48 17.10 -9.67
CA TRP A 530 13.81 16.12 -10.70
C TRP A 530 12.57 15.56 -11.37
N ALA A 531 11.54 15.20 -10.61
CA ALA A 531 10.27 14.72 -11.17
C ALA A 531 9.66 15.74 -12.14
N ASP A 532 9.59 17.02 -11.74
CA ASP A 532 9.09 18.09 -12.61
C ASP A 532 9.93 18.30 -13.86
N LYS A 533 11.25 18.15 -13.77
CA LYS A 533 12.17 18.26 -14.91
C LYS A 533 11.88 17.18 -15.97
N TYR A 534 11.45 15.98 -15.57
CA TYR A 534 11.30 14.84 -16.47
C TYR A 534 9.85 14.54 -16.88
N ARG A 535 8.85 14.95 -16.11
CA ARG A 535 7.45 14.72 -16.48
C ARG A 535 7.06 15.56 -17.70
N ARG A 536 6.20 14.98 -18.53
CA ARG A 536 5.57 15.65 -19.67
C ARG A 536 4.21 16.24 -19.32
N MET A 537 3.38 15.46 -18.61
CA MET A 537 2.04 15.88 -18.21
C MET A 537 2.07 16.95 -17.12
N GLY A 538 1.12 17.87 -17.20
CA GLY A 538 0.79 18.77 -16.10
C GLY A 538 0.17 18.01 -14.93
N VAL A 539 0.31 18.56 -13.72
CA VAL A 539 -0.39 18.05 -12.53
C VAL A 539 -1.21 19.15 -11.90
N ARG A 540 -2.53 19.02 -12.01
CA ARG A 540 -3.51 19.91 -11.39
C ARG A 540 -4.11 19.26 -10.13
N THR A 541 -4.94 20.02 -9.42
CA THR A 541 -5.64 19.54 -8.22
C THR A 541 -7.15 19.55 -8.37
N ASN A 542 -7.82 18.67 -7.65
CA ASN A 542 -9.25 18.72 -7.37
C ASN A 542 -9.40 19.45 -6.04
N ALA A 543 -9.86 20.69 -6.06
CA ALA A 543 -9.99 21.51 -4.86
C ALA A 543 -11.19 22.46 -5.02
N ASP A 544 -12.03 22.47 -3.98
CA ASP A 544 -13.28 23.22 -3.99
C ASP A 544 -13.22 24.43 -3.03
N THR A 545 -12.19 24.49 -2.18
CA THR A 545 -11.99 25.56 -1.20
C THR A 545 -10.64 26.28 -1.39
N PRO A 546 -10.53 27.57 -1.00
CA PRO A 546 -9.27 28.30 -1.07
C PRO A 546 -8.14 27.67 -0.23
N ARG A 547 -8.50 27.05 0.91
CA ARG A 547 -7.54 26.35 1.77
C ARG A 547 -6.92 25.17 1.04
N ASP A 548 -7.75 24.34 0.40
CA ASP A 548 -7.30 23.16 -0.33
C ASP A 548 -6.50 23.55 -1.57
N ALA A 549 -6.94 24.59 -2.30
CA ALA A 549 -6.23 25.13 -3.45
C ALA A 549 -4.83 25.63 -3.07
N LYS A 550 -4.72 26.41 -1.99
CA LYS A 550 -3.43 26.88 -1.47
C LYS A 550 -2.53 25.71 -1.06
N LYS A 551 -3.08 24.71 -0.35
CA LYS A 551 -2.31 23.54 0.06
C LYS A 551 -1.79 22.74 -1.15
N ALA A 552 -2.63 22.56 -2.17
CA ALA A 552 -2.23 21.89 -3.40
C ALA A 552 -1.13 22.67 -4.14
N ARG A 553 -1.22 24.01 -4.15
CA ARG A 553 -0.20 24.88 -4.75
C ARG A 553 1.16 24.73 -4.05
N GLU A 554 1.18 24.70 -2.72
CA GLU A 554 2.38 24.41 -1.92
C GLU A 554 3.00 23.04 -2.27
N LEU A 555 2.18 22.07 -2.65
CA LEU A 555 2.59 20.72 -3.08
C LEU A 555 2.96 20.62 -4.57
N GLY A 556 2.93 21.74 -5.29
CA GLY A 556 3.34 21.84 -6.70
C GLY A 556 2.23 21.65 -7.72
N ALA A 557 0.96 21.81 -7.34
CA ALA A 557 -0.13 21.83 -8.32
C ALA A 557 0.01 23.03 -9.26
N GLU A 558 -0.29 22.80 -10.54
CA GLU A 558 -0.17 23.78 -11.63
C GLU A 558 -1.52 24.41 -12.01
N GLY A 559 -2.54 24.22 -11.18
CA GLY A 559 -3.90 24.70 -11.37
C GLY A 559 -4.93 23.76 -10.76
N ILE A 560 -6.22 24.10 -10.92
CA ILE A 560 -7.34 23.23 -10.58
C ILE A 560 -7.88 22.57 -11.84
N GLY A 561 -7.94 21.24 -11.85
CA GLY A 561 -8.59 20.46 -12.92
C GLY A 561 -10.04 20.11 -12.62
N LEU A 562 -10.49 20.30 -11.37
CA LEU A 562 -11.88 20.17 -10.96
C LEU A 562 -12.15 20.96 -9.67
N CYS A 563 -12.94 22.02 -9.78
CA CYS A 563 -13.64 22.67 -8.67
C CYS A 563 -15.12 22.32 -8.74
N ARG A 564 -15.63 21.62 -7.73
CA ARG A 564 -17.03 21.21 -7.59
C ARG A 564 -17.84 22.34 -6.99
N THR A 565 -18.85 22.82 -7.71
CA THR A 565 -19.67 23.95 -7.26
C THR A 565 -20.76 23.53 -6.27
N GLU A 566 -21.11 22.25 -6.24
CA GLU A 566 -22.08 21.65 -5.32
C GLU A 566 -21.84 22.02 -3.85
N HIS A 567 -20.57 21.91 -3.42
CA HIS A 567 -20.15 22.20 -2.05
C HIS A 567 -20.37 23.66 -1.66
N MET A 568 -20.44 24.56 -2.65
CA MET A 568 -20.71 25.98 -2.45
C MET A 568 -22.21 26.27 -2.24
N PHE A 569 -23.10 25.29 -2.37
CA PHE A 569 -24.54 25.44 -2.12
C PHE A 569 -24.99 24.89 -0.76
N PHE A 570 -24.20 24.02 -0.12
CA PHE A 570 -24.60 23.31 1.10
C PHE A 570 -24.51 24.12 2.40
N ASP A 571 -23.83 25.27 2.38
CA ASP A 571 -23.78 26.15 3.55
C ASP A 571 -25.19 26.55 4.01
N PRO A 572 -25.51 26.59 5.33
CA PRO A 572 -26.86 26.83 5.83
C PRO A 572 -27.56 28.08 5.28
N GLU A 573 -26.81 29.15 5.00
CA GLU A 573 -27.40 30.39 4.45
C GLU A 573 -27.69 30.27 2.94
N ARG A 574 -26.90 29.44 2.24
CA ARG A 574 -26.97 29.25 0.79
C ARG A 574 -27.98 28.18 0.40
N ILE A 575 -28.04 27.09 1.17
CA ILE A 575 -28.98 25.98 0.95
C ILE A 575 -30.43 26.46 1.05
N ALA A 576 -30.72 27.42 1.93
CA ALA A 576 -32.06 28.00 2.05
C ALA A 576 -32.51 28.71 0.76
N ALA A 577 -31.65 29.55 0.17
CA ALA A 577 -31.92 30.21 -1.10
C ALA A 577 -31.99 29.21 -2.27
N PHE A 578 -31.21 28.12 -2.22
CA PHE A 578 -31.26 27.09 -3.24
C PHE A 578 -32.56 26.26 -3.15
N ARG A 579 -33.02 25.94 -1.94
CA ARG A 579 -34.34 25.30 -1.70
C ARG A 579 -35.50 26.18 -2.16
N GLU A 580 -35.39 27.50 -1.98
CA GLU A 580 -36.34 28.47 -2.54
C GLU A 580 -36.40 28.38 -4.08
N MET A 581 -35.24 28.31 -4.74
CA MET A 581 -35.17 28.10 -6.21
C MET A 581 -35.88 26.80 -6.61
N ILE A 582 -35.58 25.69 -5.95
CA ILE A 582 -36.20 24.39 -6.23
C ILE A 582 -37.73 24.44 -6.08
N CYS A 583 -38.20 25.18 -5.08
CA CYS A 583 -39.62 25.31 -4.79
C CYS A 583 -40.31 26.43 -5.58
N SER A 584 -39.66 27.14 -6.49
CA SER A 584 -40.27 28.27 -7.22
C SER A 584 -41.17 27.80 -8.37
N ASP A 585 -42.30 28.47 -8.59
CA ASP A 585 -43.27 28.12 -9.65
C ASP A 585 -42.92 28.80 -11.00
N THR A 586 -42.21 29.94 -10.97
CA THR A 586 -41.87 30.74 -12.16
C THR A 586 -40.36 30.91 -12.39
N VAL A 587 -39.96 31.32 -13.60
CA VAL A 587 -38.55 31.60 -13.93
C VAL A 587 -38.06 32.81 -13.13
N GLU A 588 -38.91 33.83 -12.98
CA GLU A 588 -38.59 35.06 -12.28
C GLU A 588 -38.33 34.82 -10.78
N GLU A 589 -39.11 33.95 -10.14
CA GLU A 589 -38.87 33.50 -8.76
C GLU A 589 -37.54 32.74 -8.64
N ARG A 590 -37.24 31.84 -9.59
CA ARG A 590 -35.97 31.11 -9.61
C ARG A 590 -34.77 32.04 -9.77
N GLU A 591 -34.86 33.00 -10.68
CA GLU A 591 -33.79 34.00 -10.88
C GLU A 591 -33.59 34.88 -9.63
N ALA A 592 -34.68 35.27 -8.94
CA ALA A 592 -34.60 36.02 -7.69
C ALA A 592 -33.94 35.21 -6.56
N ALA A 593 -34.23 33.90 -6.48
CA ALA A 593 -33.60 32.99 -5.54
C ALA A 593 -32.10 32.81 -5.84
N LEU A 594 -31.75 32.57 -7.10
CA LEU A 594 -30.37 32.42 -7.56
C LEU A 594 -29.54 33.71 -7.37
N ALA A 595 -30.16 34.88 -7.49
CA ALA A 595 -29.50 36.17 -7.25
C ALA A 595 -29.02 36.32 -5.79
N LYS A 596 -29.65 35.64 -4.82
CA LYS A 596 -29.20 35.61 -3.42
C LYS A 596 -27.92 34.77 -3.24
N ILE A 597 -27.71 33.77 -4.09
CA ILE A 597 -26.57 32.85 -4.03
C ILE A 597 -25.34 33.43 -4.73
N MET A 598 -25.57 34.18 -5.81
CA MET A 598 -24.52 34.71 -6.70
C MET A 598 -23.36 35.43 -5.97
N PRO A 599 -23.59 36.33 -4.99
CA PRO A 599 -22.50 37.02 -4.30
C PRO A 599 -21.58 36.08 -3.53
N TYR A 600 -22.13 35.00 -2.97
CA TYR A 600 -21.35 34.01 -2.24
C TYR A 600 -20.45 33.21 -3.17
N GLN A 601 -20.99 32.71 -4.29
CA GLN A 601 -20.18 31.99 -5.28
C GLN A 601 -19.11 32.90 -5.91
N GLN A 602 -19.46 34.15 -6.21
CA GLN A 602 -18.46 35.10 -6.71
C GLN A 602 -17.31 35.26 -5.69
N GLY A 603 -17.63 35.41 -4.40
CA GLY A 603 -16.62 35.51 -3.34
C GLY A 603 -15.75 34.25 -3.23
N ASP A 604 -16.33 33.06 -3.32
CA ASP A 604 -15.57 31.81 -3.30
C ASP A 604 -14.62 31.69 -4.49
N PHE A 605 -15.10 32.03 -5.71
CA PHE A 605 -14.27 32.01 -6.90
C PHE A 605 -13.16 33.06 -6.86
N GLU A 606 -13.42 34.27 -6.35
CA GLU A 606 -12.37 35.27 -6.12
C GLU A 606 -11.28 34.68 -5.21
N ALA A 607 -11.67 34.08 -4.09
CA ALA A 607 -10.73 33.47 -3.16
C ALA A 607 -9.96 32.27 -3.76
N LEU A 608 -10.58 31.49 -4.65
CA LEU A 608 -9.90 30.40 -5.37
C LEU A 608 -8.89 30.92 -6.39
N TYR A 609 -9.22 31.95 -7.16
CA TYR A 609 -8.29 32.57 -8.11
C TYR A 609 -7.08 33.20 -7.38
N GLU A 610 -7.33 33.85 -6.24
CA GLU A 610 -6.29 34.42 -5.37
C GLU A 610 -5.36 33.33 -4.82
N ALA A 611 -5.91 32.19 -4.39
CA ALA A 611 -5.13 31.08 -3.83
C ALA A 611 -4.19 30.40 -4.85
N LEU A 612 -4.41 30.61 -6.15
CA LEU A 612 -3.67 29.98 -7.23
C LEU A 612 -2.79 30.94 -8.04
N GLU A 613 -2.79 32.24 -7.71
CA GLU A 613 -1.84 33.23 -8.24
C GLU A 613 -1.71 33.21 -9.78
N GLY A 614 -2.85 33.09 -10.48
CA GLY A 614 -2.91 33.09 -11.95
C GLY A 614 -2.79 31.72 -12.63
N CYS A 615 -2.71 30.61 -11.88
CA CYS A 615 -2.86 29.27 -12.48
C CYS A 615 -4.30 29.02 -12.99
N PRO A 616 -4.50 28.12 -13.98
CA PRO A 616 -5.82 27.80 -14.49
C PRO A 616 -6.74 27.19 -13.43
N VAL A 617 -8.04 27.52 -13.52
CA VAL A 617 -9.08 27.01 -12.61
C VAL A 617 -10.25 26.47 -13.43
N CYS A 618 -10.35 25.14 -13.48
CA CYS A 618 -11.46 24.42 -14.11
C CYS A 618 -12.63 24.26 -13.15
N ILE A 619 -13.73 24.95 -13.43
CA ILE A 619 -14.93 25.02 -12.60
C ILE A 619 -16.02 24.18 -13.24
N ARG A 620 -16.46 23.15 -12.54
CA ARG A 620 -17.57 22.30 -12.98
C ARG A 620 -18.89 22.87 -12.52
N PHE A 621 -19.81 23.03 -13.47
CA PHE A 621 -21.17 23.47 -13.16
C PHE A 621 -21.94 22.42 -12.37
N LEU A 622 -23.06 22.84 -11.79
CA LEU A 622 -23.86 22.04 -10.87
C LEU A 622 -24.19 20.66 -11.45
N ASP A 623 -23.81 19.63 -10.71
CA ASP A 623 -23.86 18.24 -11.14
C ASP A 623 -24.97 17.38 -10.49
N PRO A 624 -25.26 17.42 -9.18
CA PRO A 624 -26.22 16.55 -8.53
C PRO A 624 -27.67 16.87 -8.88
N PRO A 625 -28.57 15.89 -8.74
CA PRO A 625 -30.01 16.12 -8.88
C PRO A 625 -30.56 16.97 -7.73
N LEU A 626 -31.68 17.65 -7.97
CA LEU A 626 -32.26 18.60 -7.01
C LEU A 626 -32.70 17.96 -5.69
N HIS A 627 -33.03 16.66 -5.68
CA HIS A 627 -33.47 15.97 -4.46
C HIS A 627 -32.38 15.84 -3.40
N GLU A 628 -31.10 16.01 -3.74
CA GLU A 628 -30.02 16.03 -2.74
C GLU A 628 -30.03 17.31 -1.88
N PHE A 629 -30.71 18.37 -2.32
CA PHE A 629 -30.72 19.66 -1.66
C PHE A 629 -32.01 19.93 -0.86
N VAL A 630 -33.06 19.14 -1.08
CA VAL A 630 -34.34 19.31 -0.38
C VAL A 630 -34.31 18.67 1.02
N PRO A 631 -35.04 19.23 2.00
CA PRO A 631 -35.04 18.69 3.35
C PRO A 631 -35.77 17.35 3.45
N THR A 632 -35.31 16.48 4.35
CA THR A 632 -35.97 15.20 4.68
C THR A 632 -36.73 15.26 6.00
N GLU A 633 -36.33 16.13 6.92
CA GLU A 633 -36.94 16.28 8.24
C GLU A 633 -38.21 17.13 8.20
N GLU A 634 -39.25 16.71 8.92
CA GLU A 634 -40.57 17.36 8.90
C GLU A 634 -40.47 18.85 9.28
N LYS A 635 -39.66 19.16 10.30
CA LYS A 635 -39.47 20.53 10.78
C LYS A 635 -38.90 21.45 9.69
N ASP A 636 -37.90 20.97 8.93
CA ASP A 636 -37.27 21.75 7.88
C ASP A 636 -38.21 21.95 6.68
N ILE A 637 -39.11 20.97 6.43
CA ILE A 637 -40.18 21.08 5.44
C ILE A 637 -41.19 22.16 5.86
N GLU A 638 -41.57 22.23 7.13
CA GLU A 638 -42.46 23.26 7.68
C GLU A 638 -41.84 24.66 7.55
N GLU A 639 -40.56 24.81 7.90
CA GLU A 639 -39.82 26.06 7.76
C GLU A 639 -39.74 26.52 6.29
N LEU A 640 -39.44 25.59 5.37
CA LEU A 640 -39.40 25.87 3.94
C LEU A 640 -40.79 26.27 3.39
N ALA A 641 -41.85 25.58 3.82
CA ALA A 641 -43.22 25.91 3.44
C ALA A 641 -43.62 27.32 3.88
N ALA A 642 -43.31 27.68 5.13
CA ALA A 642 -43.55 29.02 5.65
C ALA A 642 -42.77 30.10 4.90
N ALA A 643 -41.48 29.86 4.61
CA ALA A 643 -40.63 30.80 3.88
C ALA A 643 -41.10 31.04 2.44
N GLN A 644 -41.66 30.02 1.78
CA GLN A 644 -42.16 30.09 0.40
C GLN A 644 -43.62 30.53 0.28
N GLY A 645 -44.33 30.71 1.41
CA GLY A 645 -45.78 30.95 1.39
C GLY A 645 -46.58 29.79 0.77
N LYS A 646 -46.08 28.55 0.90
CA LYS A 646 -46.71 27.33 0.38
C LYS A 646 -47.23 26.47 1.54
N SER A 647 -48.18 25.57 1.27
CA SER A 647 -48.57 24.56 2.26
C SER A 647 -47.48 23.49 2.40
N VAL A 648 -47.36 22.91 3.60
CA VAL A 648 -46.46 21.76 3.87
C VAL A 648 -46.72 20.63 2.88
N GLU A 649 -47.99 20.34 2.58
CA GLU A 649 -48.39 19.34 1.60
C GLU A 649 -47.88 19.65 0.18
N LYS A 650 -47.90 20.93 -0.24
CA LYS A 650 -47.35 21.33 -1.54
C LYS A 650 -45.84 21.10 -1.59
N ILE A 651 -45.09 21.43 -0.53
CA ILE A 651 -43.65 21.18 -0.46
C ILE A 651 -43.36 19.67 -0.47
N LYS A 652 -44.10 18.87 0.30
CA LYS A 652 -43.97 17.40 0.29
C LYS A 652 -44.20 16.80 -1.10
N ASN A 653 -45.18 17.31 -1.83
CA ASN A 653 -45.44 16.87 -3.20
C ASN A 653 -44.31 17.26 -4.16
N ILE A 654 -43.70 18.44 -3.99
CA ILE A 654 -42.49 18.83 -4.76
C ILE A 654 -41.34 17.87 -4.45
N ILE A 655 -41.04 17.63 -3.16
CA ILE A 655 -39.97 16.71 -2.73
C ILE A 655 -40.20 15.31 -3.32
N ALA A 656 -41.42 14.78 -3.21
CA ALA A 656 -41.78 13.48 -3.76
C ALA A 656 -41.65 13.43 -5.30
N SER A 657 -41.92 14.54 -5.99
CA SER A 657 -41.77 14.63 -7.45
C SER A 657 -40.31 14.67 -7.93
N LEU A 658 -39.38 15.08 -7.08
CA LEU A 658 -37.94 15.12 -7.36
C LEU A 658 -37.24 13.79 -7.05
N HIS A 659 -37.93 12.86 -6.39
CA HIS A 659 -37.39 11.55 -6.08
C HIS A 659 -37.16 10.74 -7.37
N GLU A 660 -35.99 10.13 -7.48
CA GLU A 660 -35.59 9.33 -8.63
C GLU A 660 -35.22 7.91 -8.21
N PHE A 661 -35.56 6.92 -9.03
CA PHE A 661 -35.19 5.53 -8.78
C PHE A 661 -33.67 5.29 -8.83
N ASN A 662 -32.97 5.97 -9.75
CA ASN A 662 -31.53 5.87 -9.93
C ASN A 662 -30.91 7.28 -10.08
N PRO A 663 -30.69 8.00 -8.96
CA PRO A 663 -30.19 9.38 -8.96
C PRO A 663 -28.92 9.60 -9.79
N MET A 664 -28.01 8.63 -9.80
CA MET A 664 -26.76 8.65 -10.57
C MET A 664 -27.00 8.88 -12.08
N MET A 665 -28.11 8.39 -12.63
CA MET A 665 -28.45 8.51 -14.06
C MET A 665 -29.63 9.45 -14.33
N GLY A 666 -30.05 10.25 -13.34
CA GLY A 666 -31.27 11.04 -13.36
C GLY A 666 -31.18 12.43 -13.98
N HIS A 667 -32.04 13.33 -13.51
CA HIS A 667 -32.19 14.73 -13.92
C HIS A 667 -31.17 15.62 -13.22
N ARG A 668 -29.93 15.57 -13.73
CA ARG A 668 -28.75 16.18 -13.11
C ARG A 668 -27.78 16.71 -14.18
N GLY A 669 -26.72 17.38 -13.77
CA GLY A 669 -25.67 17.90 -14.66
C GLY A 669 -26.21 18.75 -15.82
N CYS A 670 -25.72 18.53 -17.05
CA CYS A 670 -26.16 19.31 -18.21
C CYS A 670 -27.69 19.28 -18.43
N ARG A 671 -28.35 18.16 -18.09
CA ARG A 671 -29.82 18.00 -18.26
C ARG A 671 -30.58 18.97 -17.36
N LEU A 672 -30.06 19.21 -16.16
CA LEU A 672 -30.62 20.19 -15.23
C LEU A 672 -30.45 21.62 -15.76
N THR A 673 -29.29 21.93 -16.35
CA THR A 673 -29.07 23.24 -16.98
C THR A 673 -29.84 23.44 -18.30
N VAL A 674 -30.25 22.36 -18.96
CA VAL A 674 -31.15 22.42 -20.13
C VAL A 674 -32.57 22.80 -19.69
N THR A 675 -33.06 22.24 -18.58
CA THR A 675 -34.40 22.57 -18.06
C THR A 675 -34.44 23.90 -17.30
N TYR A 676 -33.36 24.26 -16.63
CA TYR A 676 -33.22 25.50 -15.84
C TYR A 676 -31.95 26.27 -16.25
N PRO A 677 -31.93 26.90 -17.44
CA PRO A 677 -30.75 27.63 -17.94
C PRO A 677 -30.29 28.76 -17.03
N GLU A 678 -31.19 29.33 -16.23
CA GLU A 678 -30.91 30.35 -15.21
C GLU A 678 -29.82 29.92 -14.19
N ILE A 679 -29.68 28.61 -13.90
CA ILE A 679 -28.60 28.09 -13.05
C ILE A 679 -27.24 28.34 -13.72
N ALA A 680 -27.10 27.95 -14.99
CA ALA A 680 -25.87 28.15 -15.76
C ALA A 680 -25.54 29.64 -15.94
N LYS A 681 -26.55 30.50 -16.15
CA LYS A 681 -26.36 31.95 -16.20
C LYS A 681 -25.79 32.49 -14.89
N MET A 682 -26.38 32.12 -13.76
CA MET A 682 -25.92 32.58 -12.44
C MET A 682 -24.47 32.16 -12.18
N GLN A 683 -24.14 30.88 -12.38
CA GLN A 683 -22.77 30.38 -12.18
C GLN A 683 -21.78 31.07 -13.12
N THR A 684 -22.14 31.27 -14.39
CA THR A 684 -21.30 32.00 -15.35
C THR A 684 -21.00 33.42 -14.88
N ARG A 685 -22.02 34.16 -14.41
CA ARG A 685 -21.82 35.52 -13.89
C ARG A 685 -20.87 35.53 -12.69
N ALA A 686 -21.06 34.60 -11.75
CA ALA A 686 -20.20 34.49 -10.58
C ALA A 686 -18.73 34.24 -10.98
N VAL A 687 -18.49 33.27 -11.88
CA VAL A 687 -17.14 32.93 -12.38
C VAL A 687 -16.48 34.12 -13.08
N ILE A 688 -17.16 34.73 -14.05
CA ILE A 688 -16.60 35.78 -14.89
C ILE A 688 -16.36 37.06 -14.10
N ARG A 689 -17.29 37.47 -13.23
CA ARG A 689 -17.11 38.65 -12.37
C ARG A 689 -15.95 38.47 -11.40
N ALA A 690 -15.84 37.29 -10.79
CA ALA A 690 -14.72 36.97 -9.91
C ALA A 690 -13.38 37.08 -10.66
N ALA A 691 -13.28 36.47 -11.85
CA ALA A 691 -12.08 36.53 -12.67
C ALA A 691 -11.71 37.97 -13.08
N ILE A 692 -12.69 38.79 -13.47
CA ILE A 692 -12.47 40.22 -13.80
C ILE A 692 -11.96 40.97 -12.57
N ASN A 693 -12.56 40.75 -11.39
CA ASN A 693 -12.18 41.43 -10.16
C ASN A 693 -10.75 41.08 -9.75
N VAL A 694 -10.38 39.80 -9.76
CA VAL A 694 -9.01 39.38 -9.41
C VAL A 694 -8.01 39.85 -10.47
N SER A 695 -8.34 39.78 -11.76
CA SER A 695 -7.46 40.28 -12.84
C SER A 695 -7.18 41.79 -12.70
N ARG A 696 -8.15 42.58 -12.23
CA ARG A 696 -7.95 44.01 -11.95
C ARG A 696 -7.08 44.26 -10.72
N LYS A 697 -7.21 43.43 -9.68
CA LYS A 697 -6.38 43.50 -8.47
C LYS A 697 -4.94 43.06 -8.76
N HIS A 698 -4.76 42.11 -9.68
CA HIS A 698 -3.48 41.50 -10.05
C HIS A 698 -3.24 41.56 -11.57
N PRO A 699 -2.85 42.72 -12.13
CA PRO A 699 -2.64 42.88 -13.57
C PRO A 699 -1.55 41.97 -14.17
N ASP A 700 -0.63 41.48 -13.34
CA ASP A 700 0.45 40.60 -13.76
C ASP A 700 0.01 39.12 -13.89
N TRP A 701 -1.18 38.78 -13.41
CA TRP A 701 -1.71 37.42 -13.48
C TRP A 701 -2.57 37.25 -14.73
N LYS A 702 -2.31 36.19 -15.48
CA LYS A 702 -3.11 35.82 -16.65
C LYS A 702 -4.18 34.82 -16.26
N ILE A 703 -5.33 35.33 -15.83
CA ILE A 703 -6.48 34.48 -15.46
C ILE A 703 -7.26 34.10 -16.72
N VAL A 704 -7.42 32.80 -16.94
CA VAL A 704 -8.29 32.23 -17.99
C VAL A 704 -9.21 31.23 -17.32
N PRO A 705 -10.47 31.59 -17.01
CA PRO A 705 -11.43 30.66 -16.45
C PRO A 705 -11.74 29.52 -17.41
N GLU A 706 -11.74 28.29 -16.90
CA GLU A 706 -12.17 27.10 -17.62
C GLU A 706 -13.53 26.67 -17.06
N ILE A 707 -14.59 26.75 -17.87
CA ILE A 707 -15.95 26.37 -17.48
C ILE A 707 -16.26 24.98 -18.06
N MET A 708 -16.58 24.03 -17.18
CA MET A 708 -16.80 22.64 -17.54
C MET A 708 -18.26 22.22 -17.33
N ILE A 709 -18.87 21.69 -18.39
CA ILE A 709 -20.23 21.16 -18.34
C ILE A 709 -20.21 19.65 -18.02
N PRO A 710 -20.88 19.19 -16.94
CA PRO A 710 -20.92 17.78 -16.55
C PRO A 710 -21.99 16.97 -17.32
N LEU A 711 -21.84 15.66 -17.33
CA LEU A 711 -22.80 14.64 -17.78
C LEU A 711 -23.28 14.74 -19.25
N VAL A 712 -22.52 15.43 -20.10
CA VAL A 712 -22.82 15.55 -21.53
C VAL A 712 -22.74 14.19 -22.21
N GLY A 713 -23.78 13.84 -22.99
CA GLY A 713 -23.81 12.63 -23.81
C GLY A 713 -23.94 12.89 -25.31
N ASP A 714 -24.27 14.11 -25.73
CA ASP A 714 -24.50 14.52 -27.13
C ASP A 714 -23.96 15.94 -27.41
N ASP A 715 -23.54 16.21 -28.64
CA ASP A 715 -23.00 17.53 -29.04
C ASP A 715 -24.04 18.64 -28.85
N LYS A 716 -25.33 18.34 -29.05
CA LYS A 716 -26.41 19.33 -28.92
C LYS A 716 -26.68 19.71 -27.47
N GLU A 717 -26.47 18.80 -26.53
CA GLU A 717 -26.58 19.10 -25.10
C GLU A 717 -25.51 20.11 -24.70
N LEU A 718 -24.25 19.85 -25.07
CA LEU A 718 -23.15 20.79 -24.83
C LEU A 718 -23.42 22.13 -25.51
N LYS A 719 -23.82 22.12 -26.79
CA LYS A 719 -24.06 23.34 -27.56
C LYS A 719 -25.15 24.22 -26.97
N PHE A 720 -26.23 23.61 -26.46
CA PHE A 720 -27.31 24.34 -25.80
C PHE A 720 -26.80 25.08 -24.55
N VAL A 721 -26.08 24.37 -23.68
CA VAL A 721 -25.56 24.95 -22.44
C VAL A 721 -24.44 25.96 -22.73
N LYS A 722 -23.51 25.63 -23.63
CA LYS A 722 -22.41 26.52 -24.06
C LYS A 722 -22.94 27.82 -24.62
N LYS A 723 -24.03 27.82 -25.40
CA LYS A 723 -24.67 29.06 -25.87
C LYS A 723 -25.04 29.98 -24.69
N THR A 724 -25.69 29.42 -23.67
CA THR A 724 -26.10 30.18 -22.48
C THR A 724 -24.90 30.74 -21.72
N VAL A 725 -23.83 29.95 -21.59
CA VAL A 725 -22.57 30.37 -20.95
C VAL A 725 -21.90 31.49 -21.75
N VAL A 726 -21.71 31.32 -23.06
CA VAL A 726 -21.02 32.28 -23.92
C VAL A 726 -21.76 33.62 -23.97
N GLU A 727 -23.07 33.60 -24.18
CA GLU A 727 -23.88 34.83 -24.18
C GLU A 727 -23.75 35.59 -22.85
N THR A 728 -23.83 34.87 -21.72
CA THR A 728 -23.71 35.49 -20.40
C THR A 728 -22.30 36.00 -20.11
N ALA A 729 -21.27 35.23 -20.45
CA ALA A 729 -19.88 35.60 -20.22
C ALA A 729 -19.47 36.83 -21.05
N ASP A 730 -19.83 36.85 -22.33
CA ASP A 730 -19.52 37.96 -23.23
C ASP A 730 -20.25 39.25 -22.82
N GLU A 731 -21.48 39.15 -22.33
CA GLU A 731 -22.23 40.27 -21.75
C GLU A 731 -21.50 40.88 -20.54
N GLU A 732 -21.07 40.05 -19.58
CA GLU A 732 -20.35 40.50 -18.38
C GLU A 732 -18.97 41.11 -18.72
N ILE A 733 -18.22 40.49 -19.63
CA ILE A 733 -16.92 40.98 -20.09
C ILE A 733 -17.07 42.34 -20.78
N LYS A 734 -18.05 42.47 -21.68
CA LYS A 734 -18.33 43.71 -22.39
C LYS A 734 -18.80 44.81 -21.43
N ALA A 735 -19.69 44.49 -20.49
CA ALA A 735 -20.18 45.44 -19.49
C ALA A 735 -19.05 45.96 -18.60
N ALA A 736 -18.06 45.12 -18.30
CA ALA A 736 -16.89 45.49 -17.53
C ALA A 736 -15.80 46.21 -18.35
N GLY A 737 -15.91 46.27 -19.68
CA GLY A 737 -14.85 46.76 -20.57
C GLY A 737 -13.54 45.96 -20.43
N SER A 738 -13.65 44.66 -20.13
CA SER A 738 -12.52 43.75 -19.93
C SER A 738 -12.15 43.04 -21.25
N ASP A 739 -10.90 42.60 -21.37
CA ASP A 739 -10.41 41.75 -22.46
C ASP A 739 -10.22 40.28 -22.05
N LEU A 740 -10.73 39.92 -20.86
CA LEU A 740 -10.68 38.57 -20.27
C LEU A 740 -11.04 37.49 -21.30
N LYS A 741 -10.26 36.40 -21.30
CA LYS A 741 -10.54 35.19 -22.07
C LYS A 741 -11.00 34.09 -21.13
N TYR A 742 -11.84 33.19 -21.66
CA TYR A 742 -12.33 32.02 -20.96
C TYR A 742 -12.47 30.86 -21.97
N GLU A 743 -12.55 29.65 -21.45
CA GLU A 743 -12.72 28.43 -22.23
C GLU A 743 -13.95 27.66 -21.73
N VAL A 744 -14.69 27.03 -22.65
CA VAL A 744 -15.86 26.20 -22.33
C VAL A 744 -15.63 24.80 -22.87
N GLY A 745 -15.43 23.86 -21.95
CA GLY A 745 -15.21 22.46 -22.22
C GLY A 745 -16.27 21.56 -21.58
N THR A 746 -16.01 20.26 -21.61
CA THR A 746 -16.96 19.26 -21.11
C THR A 746 -16.26 18.15 -20.34
N MET A 747 -16.99 17.57 -19.39
CA MET A 747 -16.60 16.31 -18.80
C MET A 747 -16.91 15.18 -19.80
N ILE A 748 -15.98 14.22 -19.96
CA ILE A 748 -16.18 12.98 -20.70
C ILE A 748 -16.35 11.86 -19.68
N GLU A 749 -17.60 11.62 -19.32
CA GLU A 749 -17.99 10.67 -18.26
C GLU A 749 -19.19 9.79 -18.63
N ILE A 750 -19.81 10.06 -19.79
CA ILE A 750 -20.82 9.20 -20.39
C ILE A 750 -20.15 8.38 -21.50
N PRO A 751 -20.32 7.04 -21.56
CA PRO A 751 -19.74 6.23 -22.64
C PRO A 751 -20.08 6.74 -24.04
N ARG A 752 -21.31 7.25 -24.23
CA ARG A 752 -21.73 7.87 -25.51
C ARG A 752 -20.88 9.07 -25.89
N ALA A 753 -20.47 9.91 -24.94
CA ALA A 753 -19.62 11.06 -25.21
C ALA A 753 -18.24 10.64 -25.73
N ALA A 754 -17.69 9.54 -25.19
CA ALA A 754 -16.44 8.99 -25.70
C ALA A 754 -16.58 8.41 -27.12
N LEU A 755 -17.71 7.76 -27.42
CA LEU A 755 -18.01 7.18 -28.73
C LEU A 755 -18.23 8.25 -29.83
N THR A 756 -18.72 9.43 -29.47
CA THR A 756 -19.03 10.54 -30.40
C THR A 756 -18.16 11.77 -30.14
N ALA A 757 -16.93 11.56 -29.64
CA ALA A 757 -16.09 12.64 -29.15
C ALA A 757 -15.61 13.60 -30.26
N ASP A 758 -15.58 13.15 -31.51
CA ASP A 758 -15.30 13.95 -32.69
C ASP A 758 -16.37 15.04 -32.93
N GLU A 759 -17.63 14.72 -32.69
CA GLU A 759 -18.74 15.68 -32.79
C GLU A 759 -18.72 16.67 -31.63
N ILE A 760 -18.54 16.17 -30.39
CA ILE A 760 -18.49 17.01 -29.19
C ILE A 760 -17.30 17.98 -29.23
N ALA A 761 -16.14 17.54 -29.72
CA ALA A 761 -14.93 18.36 -29.78
C ALA A 761 -15.02 19.57 -30.73
N LYS A 762 -16.03 19.64 -31.62
CA LYS A 762 -16.25 20.83 -32.47
C LYS A 762 -16.62 22.06 -31.65
N ASP A 763 -17.34 21.84 -30.55
CA ASP A 763 -17.86 22.89 -29.68
C ASP A 763 -17.19 22.89 -28.29
N ALA A 764 -16.30 21.94 -27.97
CA ALA A 764 -15.56 21.89 -26.70
C ALA A 764 -14.12 22.43 -26.86
N ASP A 765 -13.72 23.35 -25.97
CA ASP A 765 -12.34 23.85 -25.92
C ASP A 765 -11.40 22.85 -25.23
N PHE A 766 -11.94 22.02 -24.34
CA PHE A 766 -11.22 20.97 -23.64
C PHE A 766 -12.11 19.79 -23.23
N PHE A 767 -11.46 18.65 -22.97
CA PHE A 767 -12.08 17.49 -22.32
C PHE A 767 -11.46 17.23 -20.95
N CYS A 768 -12.29 16.87 -19.98
CA CYS A 768 -11.82 16.32 -18.71
C CYS A 768 -12.51 14.98 -18.47
N PHE A 769 -11.77 13.89 -18.34
CA PHE A 769 -12.38 12.60 -18.04
C PHE A 769 -12.87 12.55 -16.58
N GLY A 770 -14.18 12.39 -16.41
CA GLY A 770 -14.82 12.05 -15.14
C GLY A 770 -14.82 10.53 -14.96
N THR A 771 -13.65 9.95 -14.69
CA THR A 771 -13.48 8.49 -14.76
C THR A 771 -14.27 7.73 -13.70
N ASN A 772 -14.67 8.36 -12.60
CA ASN A 772 -15.54 7.73 -11.61
C ASN A 772 -16.88 7.31 -12.27
N ASP A 773 -17.58 8.27 -12.88
CA ASP A 773 -18.85 8.02 -13.58
C ASP A 773 -18.67 7.22 -14.87
N LEU A 774 -17.57 7.44 -15.60
CA LEU A 774 -17.26 6.63 -16.78
C LEU A 774 -17.08 5.15 -16.43
N THR A 775 -16.41 4.84 -15.32
CA THR A 775 -16.28 3.47 -14.80
C THR A 775 -17.66 2.94 -14.40
N GLN A 776 -18.46 3.70 -13.64
CA GLN A 776 -19.81 3.27 -13.24
C GLN A 776 -20.65 2.86 -14.46
N MET A 777 -20.70 3.70 -15.49
CA MET A 777 -21.52 3.44 -16.68
C MET A 777 -20.95 2.38 -17.61
N THR A 778 -19.62 2.21 -17.65
CA THR A 778 -18.97 1.18 -18.48
C THR A 778 -19.16 -0.22 -17.88
N PHE A 779 -19.04 -0.34 -16.56
CA PHE A 779 -19.25 -1.60 -15.84
C PHE A 779 -20.73 -1.87 -15.56
N GLY A 780 -21.57 -0.84 -15.53
CA GLY A 780 -22.96 -0.94 -15.05
C GLY A 780 -23.04 -1.06 -13.53
N PHE A 781 -22.10 -0.45 -12.81
CA PHE A 781 -21.99 -0.54 -11.35
C PHE A 781 -22.35 0.79 -10.71
N SER A 782 -23.19 0.76 -9.68
CA SER A 782 -23.31 1.85 -8.71
C SER A 782 -22.16 1.70 -7.71
N ARG A 783 -21.35 2.75 -7.55
CA ARG A 783 -20.22 2.74 -6.61
C ARG A 783 -20.68 2.47 -5.18
N ASP A 784 -21.83 3.04 -4.80
CA ASP A 784 -22.38 2.92 -3.44
C ASP A 784 -22.94 1.52 -3.16
N ASP A 785 -23.30 0.76 -4.20
CA ASP A 785 -23.85 -0.59 -4.08
C ASP A 785 -22.83 -1.70 -4.37
N ALA A 786 -21.76 -1.41 -5.11
CA ALA A 786 -20.82 -2.40 -5.61
C ALA A 786 -20.12 -3.17 -4.48
N GLY A 787 -19.97 -2.55 -3.31
CA GLY A 787 -19.42 -3.22 -2.11
C GLY A 787 -20.15 -4.51 -1.73
N LYS A 788 -21.43 -4.67 -2.09
CA LYS A 788 -22.23 -5.88 -1.80
C LYS A 788 -21.73 -7.14 -2.52
N PHE A 789 -21.01 -7.00 -3.64
CA PHE A 789 -20.55 -8.14 -4.46
C PHE A 789 -19.08 -8.07 -4.86
N LEU A 790 -18.44 -6.90 -4.84
CA LEU A 790 -17.03 -6.75 -5.25
C LEU A 790 -16.09 -7.65 -4.45
N THR A 791 -16.35 -7.85 -3.15
CA THR A 791 -15.59 -8.81 -2.33
C THR A 791 -15.62 -10.21 -2.91
N ALA A 792 -16.80 -10.71 -3.31
CA ALA A 792 -16.92 -12.02 -3.94
C ALA A 792 -16.20 -12.09 -5.29
N TYR A 793 -16.15 -10.99 -6.05
CA TYR A 793 -15.39 -10.90 -7.30
C TYR A 793 -13.89 -11.00 -7.05
N TYR A 794 -13.39 -10.38 -5.98
CA TYR A 794 -11.98 -10.48 -5.58
C TYR A 794 -11.64 -11.90 -5.10
N ASP A 795 -12.50 -12.49 -4.26
CA ASP A 795 -12.29 -13.83 -3.69
C ASP A 795 -12.27 -14.91 -4.78
N THR A 796 -13.09 -14.74 -5.82
CA THR A 796 -13.17 -15.64 -6.98
C THR A 796 -12.23 -15.24 -8.12
N LYS A 797 -11.43 -14.19 -7.94
CA LYS A 797 -10.44 -13.68 -8.90
C LYS A 797 -11.03 -13.27 -10.25
N ILE A 798 -12.31 -12.88 -10.27
CA ILE A 798 -12.94 -12.25 -11.45
C ILE A 798 -12.26 -10.90 -11.70
N TYR A 799 -12.02 -10.13 -10.64
CA TYR A 799 -11.19 -8.93 -10.67
C TYR A 799 -10.06 -9.04 -9.65
N GLU A 800 -8.89 -8.51 -10.01
CA GLU A 800 -7.74 -8.45 -9.11
C GLU A 800 -7.62 -7.10 -8.39
N ASN A 801 -8.33 -6.06 -8.87
CA ASN A 801 -8.28 -4.70 -8.33
C ASN A 801 -9.67 -4.06 -8.37
N ASP A 802 -9.88 -3.08 -7.50
CA ASP A 802 -11.08 -2.24 -7.52
C ASP A 802 -11.03 -1.27 -8.71
N PRO A 803 -11.98 -1.34 -9.65
CA PRO A 803 -11.99 -0.49 -10.85
C PRO A 803 -12.27 0.99 -10.56
N PHE A 804 -12.69 1.35 -9.34
CA PHE A 804 -12.89 2.74 -8.90
C PHE A 804 -11.64 3.35 -8.27
N ALA A 805 -10.70 2.52 -7.81
CA ALA A 805 -9.42 2.97 -7.28
C ALA A 805 -8.32 2.94 -8.36
N LYS A 806 -8.35 1.91 -9.21
CA LYS A 806 -7.38 1.70 -10.29
C LYS A 806 -8.12 1.65 -11.62
N LEU A 807 -7.69 2.49 -12.56
CA LEU A 807 -8.34 2.60 -13.85
C LEU A 807 -8.30 1.26 -14.60
N ASP A 808 -9.48 0.79 -15.01
CA ASP A 808 -9.61 -0.32 -15.94
C ASP A 808 -9.08 0.08 -17.33
N GLN A 809 -7.85 -0.31 -17.64
CA GLN A 809 -7.21 0.04 -18.91
C GLN A 809 -7.79 -0.74 -20.11
N VAL A 810 -8.45 -1.89 -19.89
CA VAL A 810 -8.89 -2.77 -20.99
C VAL A 810 -10.32 -2.50 -21.46
N GLY A 811 -11.17 -1.92 -20.61
CA GLY A 811 -12.50 -1.42 -20.93
C GLY A 811 -12.55 0.11 -20.93
N VAL A 812 -12.56 0.73 -19.75
CA VAL A 812 -12.67 2.20 -19.60
C VAL A 812 -11.54 2.93 -20.34
N GLY A 813 -10.31 2.43 -20.26
CA GLY A 813 -9.16 2.98 -20.96
C GLY A 813 -9.31 3.02 -22.49
N LYS A 814 -10.04 2.07 -23.09
CA LYS A 814 -10.34 2.09 -24.54
C LYS A 814 -11.29 3.23 -24.91
N LEU A 815 -12.26 3.53 -24.06
CA LEU A 815 -13.14 4.70 -24.26
C LEU A 815 -12.33 6.00 -24.16
N MET A 816 -11.40 6.09 -23.22
CA MET A 816 -10.52 7.26 -23.10
C MET A 816 -9.64 7.44 -24.34
N GLU A 817 -8.95 6.38 -24.79
CA GLU A 817 -8.10 6.42 -25.98
C GLU A 817 -8.91 6.80 -27.24
N MET A 818 -10.10 6.24 -27.39
CA MET A 818 -11.02 6.56 -28.49
C MET A 818 -11.42 8.04 -28.46
N ALA A 819 -11.83 8.55 -27.30
CA ALA A 819 -12.27 9.93 -27.16
C ALA A 819 -11.16 10.94 -27.46
N ILE A 820 -9.92 10.67 -27.03
CA ILE A 820 -8.76 11.51 -27.34
C ILE A 820 -8.50 11.52 -28.85
N LYS A 821 -8.48 10.34 -29.47
CA LYS A 821 -8.19 10.20 -30.90
C LYS A 821 -9.23 10.92 -31.75
N LEU A 822 -10.53 10.70 -31.46
CA LEU A 822 -11.63 11.33 -32.18
C LEU A 822 -11.67 12.84 -31.91
N GLY A 823 -11.55 13.25 -30.65
CA GLY A 823 -11.62 14.65 -30.25
C GLY A 823 -10.50 15.49 -30.85
N ARG A 824 -9.24 15.04 -30.75
CA ARG A 824 -8.09 15.76 -31.33
C ARG A 824 -8.05 15.76 -32.86
N ALA A 825 -8.66 14.76 -33.51
CA ALA A 825 -8.82 14.78 -34.96
C ALA A 825 -9.78 15.90 -35.42
N SER A 826 -10.81 16.18 -34.61
CA SER A 826 -11.80 17.24 -34.88
C SER A 826 -11.29 18.63 -34.44
N ASN A 827 -10.63 18.71 -33.28
CA ASN A 827 -10.02 19.92 -32.75
C ASN A 827 -8.56 19.66 -32.33
N PRO A 828 -7.57 19.98 -33.19
CA PRO A 828 -6.15 19.76 -32.87
C PRO A 828 -5.60 20.58 -31.69
N LYS A 829 -6.33 21.60 -31.23
CA LYS A 829 -5.97 22.42 -30.06
C LYS A 829 -6.63 21.92 -28.76
N LEU A 830 -7.45 20.88 -28.84
CA LEU A 830 -8.16 20.30 -27.70
C LEU A 830 -7.15 19.81 -26.67
N HIS A 831 -7.16 20.44 -25.51
CA HIS A 831 -6.43 19.94 -24.36
C HIS A 831 -7.30 18.97 -23.55
N VAL A 832 -6.68 17.91 -23.03
CA VAL A 832 -7.38 16.78 -22.43
C VAL A 832 -6.77 16.43 -21.08
N GLY A 833 -7.60 16.46 -20.05
CA GLY A 833 -7.26 16.07 -18.70
C GLY A 833 -8.09 14.92 -18.17
N ILE A 834 -7.76 14.50 -16.94
CA ILE A 834 -8.55 13.57 -16.13
C ILE A 834 -8.72 14.15 -14.73
N CYS A 835 -9.88 13.95 -14.14
CA CYS A 835 -10.17 14.24 -12.74
C CYS A 835 -10.73 13.00 -12.04
N GLY A 836 -10.84 13.07 -10.70
CA GLY A 836 -11.27 11.95 -9.88
C GLY A 836 -10.12 11.20 -9.21
N GLU A 837 -10.41 9.99 -8.71
CA GLU A 837 -9.48 9.25 -7.85
C GLU A 837 -8.31 8.65 -8.64
N HIS A 838 -8.59 8.18 -9.85
CA HIS A 838 -7.60 7.63 -10.77
C HIS A 838 -6.50 8.63 -11.15
N GLY A 839 -6.78 9.93 -11.13
CA GLY A 839 -5.80 10.98 -11.41
C GLY A 839 -4.63 11.03 -10.41
N GLY A 840 -4.76 10.35 -9.26
CA GLY A 840 -3.71 10.21 -8.25
C GLY A 840 -3.19 8.78 -8.06
N ASP A 841 -3.66 7.80 -8.84
CA ASP A 841 -3.12 6.43 -8.82
C ASP A 841 -1.93 6.32 -9.80
N PRO A 842 -0.74 5.87 -9.37
CA PRO A 842 0.44 5.84 -10.24
C PRO A 842 0.29 5.04 -11.53
N SER A 843 -0.44 3.91 -11.48
CA SER A 843 -0.63 3.06 -12.66
C SER A 843 -1.59 3.71 -13.67
N SER A 844 -2.60 4.41 -13.17
CA SER A 844 -3.57 5.18 -13.95
C SER A 844 -2.92 6.42 -14.56
N VAL A 845 -2.08 7.13 -13.80
CA VAL A 845 -1.28 8.26 -14.30
C VAL A 845 -0.33 7.81 -15.42
N ALA A 846 0.36 6.67 -15.24
CA ALA A 846 1.21 6.13 -16.29
C ALA A 846 0.45 5.76 -17.57
N PHE A 847 -0.77 5.24 -17.45
CA PHE A 847 -1.64 5.00 -18.59
C PHE A 847 -2.08 6.31 -19.26
N CYS A 848 -2.47 7.32 -18.48
CA CYS A 848 -2.84 8.65 -18.98
C CYS A 848 -1.71 9.29 -19.80
N ASP A 849 -0.46 9.17 -19.32
CA ASP A 849 0.71 9.65 -20.07
C ASP A 849 0.86 8.91 -21.41
N LYS A 850 0.72 7.58 -21.39
CA LYS A 850 0.84 6.72 -22.58
C LYS A 850 -0.20 7.05 -23.66
N ILE A 851 -1.45 7.33 -23.28
CA ILE A 851 -2.51 7.70 -24.23
C ILE A 851 -2.50 9.20 -24.60
N GLY A 852 -1.54 9.96 -24.04
CA GLY A 852 -1.24 11.31 -24.46
C GLY A 852 -2.12 12.39 -23.83
N LEU A 853 -2.61 12.21 -22.60
CA LEU A 853 -3.23 13.31 -21.86
C LEU A 853 -2.25 14.48 -21.66
N ASP A 854 -2.81 15.68 -21.48
CA ASP A 854 -2.06 16.91 -21.22
C ASP A 854 -1.83 17.12 -19.72
N TYR A 855 -2.79 16.73 -18.88
CA TYR A 855 -2.64 16.77 -17.42
C TYR A 855 -3.44 15.69 -16.69
N VAL A 856 -3.07 15.44 -15.44
CA VAL A 856 -3.87 14.69 -14.45
C VAL A 856 -4.27 15.62 -13.30
N SER A 857 -5.44 15.39 -12.71
CA SER A 857 -5.95 16.18 -11.59
C SER A 857 -6.42 15.29 -10.44
N CYS A 858 -5.85 15.50 -9.26
CA CYS A 858 -6.05 14.65 -8.07
C CYS A 858 -6.24 15.49 -6.81
N SER A 859 -6.59 14.87 -5.67
CA SER A 859 -6.72 15.63 -4.40
C SER A 859 -5.40 16.29 -3.99
N PRO A 860 -5.41 17.37 -3.17
CA PRO A 860 -4.20 18.15 -2.86
C PRO A 860 -3.02 17.30 -2.40
N PHE A 861 -3.24 16.37 -1.48
CA PHE A 861 -2.20 15.51 -0.93
C PHE A 861 -1.69 14.44 -1.91
N ARG A 862 -2.44 14.14 -2.98
CA ARG A 862 -1.97 13.22 -4.03
C ARG A 862 -1.15 13.91 -5.12
N VAL A 863 -1.05 15.24 -5.11
CA VAL A 863 -0.26 16.00 -6.11
C VAL A 863 1.19 15.52 -6.20
N PRO A 864 1.95 15.32 -5.10
CA PRO A 864 3.31 14.79 -5.19
C PRO A 864 3.40 13.39 -5.80
N ILE A 865 2.41 12.53 -5.50
CA ILE A 865 2.31 11.17 -6.04
C ILE A 865 2.12 11.23 -7.56
N ALA A 866 1.19 12.06 -8.02
CA ALA A 866 0.91 12.25 -9.43
C ALA A 866 2.11 12.88 -10.18
N ARG A 867 2.82 13.84 -9.57
CA ARG A 867 4.05 14.43 -10.14
C ARG A 867 5.13 13.39 -10.34
N LEU A 868 5.40 12.58 -9.31
CA LEU A 868 6.40 11.52 -9.39
C LEU A 868 6.00 10.43 -10.41
N ALA A 869 4.75 9.98 -10.38
CA ALA A 869 4.24 8.98 -11.30
C ALA A 869 4.28 9.45 -12.76
N ALA A 870 3.95 10.72 -13.02
CA ALA A 870 4.03 11.32 -14.36
C ALA A 870 5.49 11.40 -14.85
N ALA A 871 6.44 11.71 -13.97
CA ALA A 871 7.86 11.71 -14.30
C ALA A 871 8.36 10.31 -14.65
N GLN A 872 8.02 9.32 -13.84
CA GLN A 872 8.37 7.92 -14.09
C GLN A 872 7.75 7.39 -15.38
N ALA A 873 6.51 7.77 -15.68
CA ALA A 873 5.84 7.40 -16.93
C ALA A 873 6.59 7.96 -18.15
N ALA A 874 6.95 9.25 -18.10
CA ALA A 874 7.70 9.90 -19.16
C ALA A 874 9.11 9.30 -19.34
N ILE A 875 9.82 8.99 -18.24
CA ILE A 875 11.14 8.35 -18.27
C ILE A 875 11.07 6.96 -18.92
N LYS A 876 10.03 6.16 -18.62
CA LYS A 876 9.84 4.81 -19.21
C LYS A 876 9.54 4.81 -20.71
N GLN A 877 9.11 5.95 -21.26
CA GLN A 877 8.77 6.09 -22.69
C GLN A 877 9.92 6.65 -23.53
N LYS A 878 11.01 7.10 -22.91
CA LYS A 878 12.26 7.41 -23.61
C LYS A 878 12.94 6.12 -24.04
#